data_AF-A0A853GNQ4-F1
#
_entry.id   AF-A0A853GNQ4-F1
#
_cell.length_a   1.000
_cell.length_b   1.000
_cell.length_c   1.000
_cell.angle_alpha   90.00
_cell.angle_beta   90.00
_cell.angle_gamma   90.00
#
_symmetry.space_group_name_H-M   'P 1'
#
loop_
_entity.id
_entity.type
_entity.pdbx_description
1 polymer ?
#
loop_
_entity_poly.entity_id
_entity_poly.type
_entity_poly.pdbx_seq_one_letter_code
_entity_poly.pdbx_strand_id
1 'polypeptide(L)'
;MSHACDLSALVESSDLWLYTTAVTPDGISVSTGGGKGWSKIKWMGASTSQGDITSYRVFGNAGSGHRFESYIGATPAASTDGKYVVIVARHSQAAGRTLFLYNRKEVEAAVNPLNVDPIYAPVAIRGLPDRDGSTLQGLACDGKNIYCLWGFVRPFGKRGVTVHTLQGDLLRTIYVDGPTSDYTRDELLNHPTLGFPNSFEPEGMTLRGDELLVQMIDTWRNSADIVTFEGRNWASVGADNINLPPTSSVKWVETAKAATRGAWNPATTYGIQFGTYRAKKIYSIRAPKGEAGEKPLSSAMTTLVCPAADTSPLDDTKVSVAFNRGADYAVSAWESAGVGHLYNAFRYRDNRLDVFDTREGSNNSGFSSLITSWNGTDQTLAIRSSGAATASGAGVSYYGNGDSTYPGAIREFTDGLNSRSTDLNGTTTFTAKSGYAPLQGNTIGTGNSFEALRSGALIGGIRASSVDVMFAGYNGSDVRLGVASDSGTAFGRWAVINSTGAFEPILDDLYNIGSGSVRVKQVYAAAGTINTSDENEKQKITPIDDAALRAWANVQFCQFKFNNAVAEKGSDARWHFGVIAQRVQAAFNLEGLDAFDYGLLCLDVWDEQPEIIEDGEVIQEYRAAGSRLGVRYDEALALECAYLRNRLNNGEL
;
A
#
# COMPACT_ATOMS: atom_id res chain seq x y z
N MET A 1 -13.50 45.34 18.29
CA MET A 1 -14.37 44.17 18.01
C MET A 1 -13.57 42.96 17.46
N SER A 2 -12.36 42.70 17.96
CA SER A 2 -11.60 41.48 17.65
C SER A 2 -10.86 41.01 18.91
N HIS A 3 -10.35 39.77 18.91
CA HIS A 3 -9.65 39.15 20.06
C HIS A 3 -8.38 39.91 20.49
N ALA A 4 -7.88 40.86 19.67
CA ALA A 4 -6.72 41.72 19.97
C ALA A 4 -5.64 40.98 20.77
N CYS A 5 -4.99 40.01 20.13
CA CYS A 5 -4.01 39.11 20.76
C CYS A 5 -2.83 39.83 21.43
N ASP A 6 -2.61 41.12 21.15
CA ASP A 6 -1.66 41.92 21.91
C ASP A 6 -2.00 43.42 21.89
N LEU A 7 -1.43 44.15 22.86
CA LEU A 7 -1.56 45.58 23.06
C LEU A 7 -0.18 46.16 23.41
N SER A 8 0.36 47.00 22.54
CA SER A 8 1.59 47.74 22.85
C SER A 8 1.28 49.20 23.18
N ALA A 9 2.14 49.84 23.96
CA ALA A 9 1.90 51.19 24.46
C ALA A 9 3.14 52.08 24.25
N LEU A 10 2.91 53.35 23.91
CA LEU A 10 3.94 54.39 23.80
C LEU A 10 3.47 55.66 24.46
N VAL A 11 4.38 56.39 25.10
CA VAL A 11 4.12 57.74 25.61
C VAL A 11 4.70 58.74 24.62
N GLU A 12 3.85 59.60 24.05
CA GLU A 12 4.26 60.63 23.10
C GLU A 12 3.64 61.96 23.51
N SER A 13 4.46 63.01 23.65
CA SER A 13 3.98 64.36 23.98
C SER A 13 3.08 64.42 25.23
N SER A 14 3.37 63.58 26.24
CA SER A 14 2.60 63.39 27.48
C SER A 14 1.27 62.62 27.35
N ASP A 15 0.92 62.15 26.16
CA ASP A 15 -0.24 61.28 25.93
C ASP A 15 0.19 59.81 25.90
N LEU A 16 -0.66 58.92 26.44
CA LEU A 16 -0.50 57.47 26.31
C LEU A 16 -1.22 56.99 25.05
N TRP A 17 -0.48 56.34 24.17
CA TRP A 17 -0.97 55.78 22.92
C TRP A 17 -0.93 54.26 22.96
N LEU A 18 -2.03 53.61 22.65
CA LEU A 18 -2.13 52.16 22.56
C LEU A 18 -2.19 51.72 21.10
N TYR A 19 -1.50 50.63 20.78
CA TYR A 19 -1.42 50.04 19.46
C TYR A 19 -1.93 48.61 19.52
N THR A 20 -2.95 48.33 18.71
CA THR A 20 -3.55 47.00 18.62
C THR A 20 -4.05 46.75 17.20
N THR A 21 -4.56 45.56 16.93
CA THR A 21 -5.09 45.17 15.63
C THR A 21 -6.10 46.19 15.09
N ALA A 22 -5.99 46.53 13.80
CA ALA A 22 -6.92 47.46 13.15
C ALA A 22 -8.39 47.07 13.34
N VAL A 23 -9.24 48.08 13.53
CA VAL A 23 -10.70 47.90 13.57
C VAL A 23 -11.16 47.15 12.32
N THR A 24 -11.90 46.07 12.55
CA THR A 24 -12.49 45.28 11.46
C THR A 24 -13.82 45.93 11.08
N PRO A 25 -14.08 46.23 9.79
CA PRO A 25 -15.35 46.78 9.35
C PRO A 25 -16.54 45.87 9.67
N ASP A 26 -17.71 46.48 9.86
CA ASP A 26 -18.95 45.75 10.11
C ASP A 26 -19.26 44.73 8.98
N GLY A 27 -19.72 43.54 9.36
CA GLY A 27 -20.03 42.45 8.44
C GLY A 27 -18.82 41.60 8.00
N ILE A 28 -17.59 41.93 8.41
CA ILE A 28 -16.39 41.13 8.10
C ILE A 28 -15.94 40.35 9.34
N SER A 29 -15.83 39.02 9.22
CA SER A 29 -15.28 38.21 10.30
C SER A 29 -13.77 38.41 10.44
N VAL A 30 -13.32 38.52 11.69
CA VAL A 30 -11.89 38.56 12.05
C VAL A 30 -11.13 37.33 11.57
N SER A 31 -11.80 36.19 11.41
CA SER A 31 -11.19 34.93 10.99
C SER A 31 -11.04 34.78 9.46
N THR A 32 -11.73 35.60 8.67
CA THR A 32 -11.77 35.49 7.20
C THR A 32 -11.38 36.78 6.47
N GLY A 33 -11.35 37.93 7.16
CA GLY A 33 -10.98 39.20 6.52
C GLY A 33 -10.61 40.35 7.46
N GLY A 34 -10.64 40.16 8.78
CA GLY A 34 -10.26 41.20 9.75
C GLY A 34 -8.77 41.28 10.08
N GLY A 35 -8.41 42.34 10.80
CA GLY A 35 -7.03 42.63 11.22
C GLY A 35 -6.12 43.02 10.06
N LYS A 36 -6.47 44.13 9.39
CA LYS A 36 -5.83 44.62 8.15
C LYS A 36 -4.80 45.72 8.38
N GLY A 37 -4.07 45.65 9.49
CA GLY A 37 -3.13 46.68 9.95
C GLY A 37 -3.22 46.90 11.45
N TRP A 38 -3.04 48.14 11.91
CA TRP A 38 -3.14 48.51 13.32
C TRP A 38 -4.08 49.70 13.56
N SER A 39 -4.52 49.84 14.80
CA SER A 39 -5.17 51.03 15.33
C SER A 39 -4.26 51.69 16.35
N LYS A 40 -4.17 53.02 16.30
CA LYS A 40 -3.54 53.90 17.28
C LYS A 40 -4.65 54.55 18.09
N ILE A 41 -4.60 54.38 19.41
CA ILE A 41 -5.66 54.81 20.33
C ILE A 41 -5.06 55.80 21.31
N LYS A 42 -5.62 57.01 21.39
CA LYS A 42 -5.29 57.93 22.48
C LYS A 42 -6.00 57.44 23.74
N TRP A 43 -5.26 56.99 24.74
CA TRP A 43 -5.86 56.48 25.97
C TRP A 43 -6.28 57.63 26.89
N MET A 44 -7.59 57.73 27.12
CA MET A 44 -8.23 58.74 27.97
C MET A 44 -8.85 58.11 29.23
N GLY A 45 -8.37 56.94 29.65
CA GLY A 45 -8.97 56.17 30.74
C GLY A 45 -10.37 55.66 30.36
N ALA A 46 -11.30 55.71 31.33
CA ALA A 46 -12.70 55.33 31.11
C ALA A 46 -13.43 56.22 30.10
N SER A 47 -12.88 57.39 29.75
CA SER A 47 -13.43 58.31 28.76
C SER A 47 -12.98 58.02 27.32
N THR A 48 -12.16 56.98 27.10
CA THR A 48 -11.73 56.58 25.75
C THR A 48 -12.94 56.22 24.89
N SER A 49 -13.06 56.86 23.73
CA SER A 49 -14.19 56.75 22.81
C SER A 49 -13.75 56.30 21.42
N GLN A 50 -14.72 56.03 20.53
CA GLN A 50 -14.41 55.69 19.13
C GLN A 50 -13.66 56.82 18.39
N GLY A 51 -13.86 58.08 18.79
CA GLY A 51 -13.17 59.23 18.21
C GLY A 51 -11.67 59.29 18.53
N ASP A 52 -11.23 58.58 19.57
CA ASP A 52 -9.83 58.49 19.99
C ASP A 52 -9.05 57.41 19.23
N ILE A 53 -9.72 56.68 18.33
CA ILE A 53 -9.16 55.53 17.58
C ILE A 53 -8.92 55.92 16.13
N THR A 54 -7.67 55.89 15.71
CA THR A 54 -7.29 56.01 14.29
C THR A 54 -6.79 54.65 13.78
N SER A 55 -7.34 54.15 12.68
CA SER A 55 -6.94 52.85 12.10
C SER A 55 -6.15 53.01 10.82
N TYR A 56 -4.97 52.42 10.78
CA TYR A 56 -4.07 52.41 9.63
C TYR A 56 -4.12 51.05 8.96
N ARG A 57 -4.68 51.04 7.74
CA ARG A 57 -4.85 49.81 6.97
C ARG A 57 -3.72 49.65 5.96
N VAL A 58 -2.83 48.71 6.24
CA VAL A 58 -1.69 48.38 5.36
C VAL A 58 -1.93 47.10 4.54
N PHE A 59 -3.05 46.41 4.80
CA PHE A 59 -3.50 45.25 4.02
C PHE A 59 -4.86 45.53 3.36
N GLY A 60 -4.99 45.15 2.08
CA GLY A 60 -6.24 45.24 1.34
C GLY A 60 -7.31 44.25 1.85
N ASN A 61 -8.57 44.54 1.51
CA ASN A 61 -9.65 43.57 1.67
C ASN A 61 -9.51 42.46 0.64
N ALA A 62 -10.02 41.27 0.94
CA ALA A 62 -10.06 40.18 -0.03
C ALA A 62 -10.78 40.63 -1.33
N GLY A 63 -10.14 40.40 -2.48
CA GLY A 63 -10.64 40.79 -3.80
C GLY A 63 -10.39 42.25 -4.18
N SER A 64 -9.63 43.01 -3.39
CA SER A 64 -9.25 44.39 -3.73
C SER A 64 -8.08 44.47 -4.71
N GLY A 65 -7.43 43.36 -5.07
CA GLY A 65 -6.24 43.31 -5.92
C GLY A 65 -4.97 43.82 -5.25
N HIS A 66 -5.01 44.05 -3.93
CA HIS A 66 -3.85 44.50 -3.17
C HIS A 66 -2.91 43.32 -2.90
N ARG A 67 -1.60 43.51 -3.04
CA ARG A 67 -0.60 42.43 -2.89
C ARG A 67 -0.62 41.68 -1.54
N PHE A 68 -1.19 42.29 -0.49
CA PHE A 68 -1.37 41.69 0.84
C PHE A 68 -2.83 41.45 1.23
N GLU A 69 -3.75 41.38 0.26
CA GLU A 69 -5.18 41.19 0.53
C GLU A 69 -5.55 39.87 1.22
N SER A 70 -4.71 38.84 1.09
CA SER A 70 -4.92 37.53 1.70
C SER A 70 -4.50 37.47 3.17
N TYR A 71 -3.69 38.40 3.67
CA TYR A 71 -3.23 38.38 5.06
C TYR A 71 -4.32 38.82 6.03
N ILE A 72 -4.50 38.04 7.10
CA ILE A 72 -5.54 38.22 8.12
C ILE A 72 -4.94 38.13 9.54
N GLY A 73 -5.68 38.66 10.51
CA GLY A 73 -5.36 38.49 11.92
C GLY A 73 -4.01 39.08 12.32
N ALA A 74 -3.71 40.29 11.85
CA ALA A 74 -2.51 41.05 12.20
C ALA A 74 -2.39 41.28 13.70
N THR A 75 -1.24 40.90 14.26
CA THR A 75 -0.80 41.24 15.62
C THR A 75 0.24 42.36 15.51
N PRO A 76 -0.08 43.62 15.83
CA PRO A 76 0.88 44.70 15.76
C PRO A 76 1.58 44.96 17.10
N ALA A 77 2.84 45.38 17.04
CA ALA A 77 3.57 45.93 18.18
C ALA A 77 4.39 47.15 17.74
N ALA A 78 4.20 48.27 18.43
CA ALA A 78 5.03 49.45 18.24
C ALA A 78 6.39 49.23 18.93
N SER A 79 7.48 49.65 18.27
CA SER A 79 8.82 49.59 18.87
C SER A 79 8.96 50.59 20.00
N THR A 80 9.76 50.26 21.02
CA THR A 80 9.96 51.13 22.21
C THR A 80 10.54 52.51 21.88
N ASP A 81 11.26 52.65 20.76
CA ASP A 81 11.77 53.93 20.25
C ASP A 81 10.72 54.73 19.42
N GLY A 82 9.53 54.16 19.21
CA GLY A 82 8.45 54.73 18.42
C GLY A 82 8.75 54.83 16.91
N LYS A 83 9.81 54.20 16.40
CA LYS A 83 10.15 54.32 14.97
C LYS A 83 9.34 53.36 14.10
N TYR A 84 9.02 52.18 14.62
CA TYR A 84 8.50 51.07 13.85
C TYR A 84 7.18 50.54 14.40
N VAL A 85 6.39 49.94 13.51
CA VAL A 85 5.32 49.00 13.87
C VAL A 85 5.64 47.67 13.21
N VAL A 86 5.87 46.65 14.02
CA VAL A 86 5.94 45.26 13.58
C VAL A 86 4.54 44.71 13.49
N ILE A 87 4.25 43.93 12.45
CA ILE A 87 3.02 43.17 12.32
C ILE A 87 3.37 41.71 12.05
N VAL A 88 2.79 40.79 12.81
CA VAL A 88 2.79 39.37 12.46
C VAL A 88 1.38 38.97 12.02
N ALA A 89 1.25 38.43 10.81
CA ALA A 89 -0.02 38.03 10.22
C ALA A 89 0.08 36.62 9.61
N ARG A 90 -1.01 36.13 9.03
CA ARG A 90 -1.06 34.84 8.33
C ARG A 90 -1.89 34.95 7.05
N HIS A 91 -1.50 34.21 6.02
CA HIS A 91 -2.19 34.19 4.73
C HIS A 91 -3.54 33.45 4.78
N SER A 92 -3.72 32.54 5.73
CA SER A 92 -4.97 31.83 6.00
C SER A 92 -4.90 31.24 7.41
N GLN A 93 -5.98 30.65 7.91
CA GLN A 93 -5.97 29.96 9.21
C GLN A 93 -4.98 28.79 9.27
N ALA A 94 -4.68 28.16 8.13
CA ALA A 94 -3.76 27.03 8.00
C ALA A 94 -2.32 27.43 7.61
N ALA A 95 -2.10 28.69 7.21
CA ALA A 95 -0.80 29.16 6.78
C ALA A 95 0.11 29.52 7.97
N GLY A 96 1.43 29.48 7.72
CA GLY A 96 2.44 29.96 8.65
C GLY A 96 2.32 31.47 8.96
N ARG A 97 3.17 31.95 9.87
CA ARG A 97 3.21 33.36 10.27
C ARG A 97 4.19 34.13 9.39
N THR A 98 3.81 35.36 9.04
CA THR A 98 4.61 36.27 8.22
C THR A 98 4.78 37.58 8.97
N LEU A 99 6.03 38.04 9.04
CA LEU A 99 6.45 39.26 9.70
C LEU A 99 6.52 40.40 8.67
N PHE A 100 5.99 41.55 9.06
CA PHE A 100 6.05 42.81 8.34
C PHE A 100 6.61 43.89 9.28
N LEU A 101 7.46 44.76 8.76
CA LEU A 101 8.01 45.89 9.50
C LEU A 101 7.71 47.18 8.75
N TYR A 102 6.99 48.09 9.37
CA TYR A 102 6.65 49.39 8.79
C TYR A 102 7.35 50.53 9.51
N ASN A 103 7.74 51.57 8.76
CA ASN A 103 8.05 52.85 9.35
C ASN A 103 6.74 53.49 9.82
N ARG A 104 6.60 53.65 11.14
CA ARG A 104 5.33 54.08 11.74
C ARG A 104 4.92 55.46 11.24
N LYS A 105 5.83 56.43 11.27
CA LYS A 105 5.52 57.84 10.92
C LYS A 105 5.19 58.00 9.45
N GLU A 106 5.79 57.20 8.58
CA GLU A 106 5.48 57.18 7.15
C GLU A 106 4.04 56.72 6.90
N VAL A 107 3.61 55.62 7.54
CA VAL A 107 2.23 55.14 7.43
C VAL A 107 1.25 56.11 8.08
N GLU A 108 1.59 56.68 9.24
CA GLU A 108 0.71 57.63 9.94
C GLU A 108 0.50 58.94 9.16
N ALA A 109 1.46 59.36 8.33
CA ALA A 109 1.39 60.56 7.51
C ALA A 109 0.84 60.31 6.09
N ALA A 110 0.69 59.05 5.67
CA ALA A 110 0.26 58.71 4.33
C ALA A 110 -1.22 59.05 4.08
N VAL A 111 -1.51 59.64 2.92
CA VAL A 111 -2.89 59.89 2.45
C VAL A 111 -3.66 58.56 2.32
N ASN A 112 -2.98 57.52 1.83
CA ASN A 112 -3.52 56.16 1.79
C ASN A 112 -2.47 55.17 2.34
N PRO A 113 -2.63 54.69 3.59
CA PRO A 113 -1.76 53.70 4.22
C PRO A 113 -1.55 52.40 3.41
N LEU A 114 -2.46 52.04 2.51
CA LEU A 114 -2.31 50.85 1.64
C LEU A 114 -1.17 50.98 0.63
N ASN A 115 -0.74 52.20 0.32
CA ASN A 115 0.32 52.45 -0.65
C ASN A 115 1.71 52.46 -0.01
N VAL A 116 1.81 52.30 1.31
CA VAL A 116 3.09 52.29 2.02
C VAL A 116 3.63 50.87 2.07
N ASP A 117 4.89 50.72 1.69
CA ASP A 117 5.57 49.43 1.65
C ASP A 117 6.23 49.12 2.99
N PRO A 118 6.31 47.84 3.40
CA PRO A 118 7.14 47.45 4.53
C PRO A 118 8.61 47.72 4.19
N ILE A 119 9.40 48.06 5.20
CA ILE A 119 10.83 48.42 5.06
C ILE A 119 11.63 47.27 4.44
N TYR A 120 11.23 46.04 4.76
CA TYR A 120 11.81 44.82 4.22
C TYR A 120 10.72 43.97 3.56
N ALA A 121 11.13 43.11 2.63
CA ALA A 121 10.23 42.10 2.08
C ALA A 121 9.66 41.25 3.23
N PRO A 122 8.35 40.94 3.25
CA PRO A 122 7.75 40.16 4.33
C PRO A 122 8.39 38.77 4.46
N VAL A 123 8.76 38.38 5.69
CA VAL A 123 9.51 37.14 5.95
C VAL A 123 8.62 36.13 6.67
N ALA A 124 8.65 34.88 6.22
CA ALA A 124 7.99 33.78 6.93
C ALA A 124 8.77 33.44 8.20
N ILE A 125 8.10 33.49 9.35
CA ILE A 125 8.68 33.14 10.64
C ILE A 125 8.01 31.86 11.18
N ARG A 126 8.79 31.05 11.89
CA ARG A 126 8.32 29.82 12.52
C ARG A 126 8.39 29.95 14.04
N GLY A 127 7.39 29.41 14.70
CA GLY A 127 7.40 29.24 16.15
C GLY A 127 8.33 28.11 16.58
N LEU A 128 8.11 27.58 17.78
CA LEU A 128 8.94 26.52 18.34
C LEU A 128 8.70 25.19 17.61
N PRO A 129 9.70 24.30 17.50
CA PRO A 129 9.58 22.99 16.87
C PRO A 129 8.83 22.00 17.79
N ASP A 130 7.56 22.30 18.03
CA ASP A 130 6.65 21.56 18.90
C ASP A 130 5.20 21.74 18.42
N ARG A 131 4.34 20.75 18.67
CA ARG A 131 2.92 20.82 18.31
C ARG A 131 2.22 22.05 18.93
N ASP A 132 2.64 22.48 20.13
CA ASP A 132 2.11 23.68 20.81
C ASP A 132 2.92 24.95 20.57
N GLY A 133 4.03 24.83 19.86
CA GLY A 133 4.99 25.90 19.63
C GLY A 133 4.60 26.89 18.54
N SER A 134 3.52 26.65 17.79
CA SER A 134 3.17 27.43 16.60
C SER A 134 2.19 28.59 16.84
N THR A 135 1.64 28.70 18.06
CA THR A 135 0.67 29.75 18.40
C THR A 135 1.38 30.98 18.90
N LEU A 136 1.22 32.12 18.21
CA LEU A 136 1.72 33.41 18.63
C LEU A 136 0.82 33.96 19.73
N GLN A 137 1.41 34.28 20.89
CA GLN A 137 0.73 34.76 22.08
C GLN A 137 1.20 36.15 22.52
N GLY A 138 2.22 36.70 21.89
CA GLY A 138 2.68 38.05 22.18
C GLY A 138 3.77 38.53 21.23
N LEU A 139 3.94 39.84 21.12
CA LEU A 139 4.85 40.51 20.21
C LEU A 139 5.40 41.79 20.86
N ALA A 140 6.73 41.95 20.84
CA ALA A 140 7.39 43.18 21.27
C ALA A 140 8.56 43.55 20.34
N CYS A 141 8.98 44.81 20.34
CA CYS A 141 10.11 45.29 19.56
C CYS A 141 10.87 46.37 20.33
N ASP A 142 12.19 46.23 20.49
CA ASP A 142 13.04 47.19 21.21
C ASP A 142 13.66 48.27 20.29
N GLY A 143 13.26 48.28 19.00
CA GLY A 143 13.85 49.11 17.95
C GLY A 143 15.08 48.50 17.26
N LYS A 144 15.61 47.37 17.77
CA LYS A 144 16.73 46.61 17.20
C LYS A 144 16.36 45.15 16.88
N ASN A 145 15.56 44.53 17.75
CA ASN A 145 15.14 43.14 17.69
C ASN A 145 13.63 43.04 17.86
N ILE A 146 13.08 41.99 17.25
CA ILE A 146 11.67 41.63 17.33
C ILE A 146 11.55 40.37 18.18
N TYR A 147 10.65 40.39 19.14
CA TYR A 147 10.42 39.31 20.10
C TYR A 147 9.03 38.73 19.86
N CYS A 148 8.96 37.43 19.59
CA CYS A 148 7.70 36.72 19.35
C CYS A 148 7.52 35.63 20.43
N LEU A 149 6.42 35.68 21.18
CA LEU A 149 6.13 34.73 22.25
C LEU A 149 5.26 33.64 21.67
N TRP A 150 5.72 32.42 21.86
CA TRP A 150 5.10 31.23 21.34
C TRP A 150 4.70 30.29 22.46
N GLY A 151 3.53 29.71 22.32
CA GLY A 151 3.05 28.68 23.22
C GLY A 151 1.55 28.51 23.16
N PHE A 152 1.10 27.42 23.74
CA PHE A 152 -0.32 27.11 23.86
C PHE A 152 -0.68 26.81 25.32
N VAL A 153 -1.88 26.27 25.51
CA VAL A 153 -2.46 26.07 26.83
C VAL A 153 -1.81 24.92 27.62
N ARG A 154 -1.12 23.95 27.01
CA ARG A 154 -0.79 22.68 27.70
C ARG A 154 0.18 22.84 28.88
N PRO A 155 -0.13 22.37 30.09
CA PRO A 155 0.73 22.56 31.27
C PRO A 155 2.22 22.25 31.03
N PHE A 156 2.51 21.07 30.47
CA PHE A 156 3.86 20.62 30.13
C PHE A 156 4.29 20.89 28.67
N GLY A 157 3.54 21.74 27.95
CA GLY A 157 3.88 22.14 26.58
C GLY A 157 5.08 23.08 26.53
N LYS A 158 5.84 23.04 25.43
CA LYS A 158 6.96 23.96 25.22
C LYS A 158 6.45 25.39 24.98
N ARG A 159 7.13 26.35 25.59
CA ARG A 159 6.90 27.79 25.42
C ARG A 159 8.25 28.49 25.28
N GLY A 160 8.24 29.63 24.62
CA GLY A 160 9.48 30.30 24.30
C GLY A 160 9.30 31.59 23.54
N VAL A 161 10.34 32.41 23.57
CA VAL A 161 10.45 33.65 22.81
C VAL A 161 11.45 33.43 21.69
N THR A 162 11.05 33.65 20.45
CA THR A 162 12.02 33.78 19.35
C THR A 162 12.42 35.24 19.22
N VAL A 163 13.72 35.46 19.05
CA VAL A 163 14.32 36.79 18.86
C VAL A 163 14.77 36.89 17.43
N HIS A 164 14.32 37.92 16.72
CA HIS A 164 14.61 38.16 15.32
C HIS A 164 15.29 39.51 15.11
N THR A 165 16.07 39.63 14.03
CA THR A 165 16.49 40.93 13.50
C THR A 165 15.28 41.73 12.99
N LEU A 166 15.46 43.03 12.71
CA LEU A 166 14.41 43.84 12.06
C LEU A 166 14.02 43.30 10.67
N GLN A 167 14.92 42.58 9.99
CA GLN A 167 14.67 41.94 8.70
C GLN A 167 13.87 40.63 8.84
N GLY A 168 13.83 40.04 10.03
CA GLY A 168 13.09 38.81 10.32
C GLY A 168 13.97 37.56 10.52
N ASP A 169 15.30 37.68 10.41
CA ASP A 169 16.22 36.55 10.62
C ASP A 169 16.19 36.10 12.08
N LEU A 170 16.10 34.79 12.32
CA LEU A 170 16.11 34.23 13.67
C LEU A 170 17.51 34.33 14.29
N LEU A 171 17.63 35.07 15.39
CA LEU A 171 18.87 35.18 16.15
C LEU A 171 19.01 34.08 17.20
N ARG A 172 17.94 33.82 17.96
CA ARG A 172 17.91 32.78 18.99
C ARG A 172 16.49 32.46 19.46
N THR A 173 16.35 31.32 20.12
CA THR A 173 15.14 30.90 20.81
C THR A 173 15.42 30.79 22.31
N ILE A 174 14.59 31.43 23.12
CA ILE A 174 14.67 31.42 24.59
C ILE A 174 13.47 30.60 25.08
N TYR A 175 13.71 29.39 25.60
CA TYR A 175 12.65 28.59 26.22
C TYR A 175 12.30 29.16 27.60
N VAL A 176 11.01 29.11 27.94
CA VAL A 176 10.49 29.67 29.19
C VAL A 176 9.54 28.68 29.85
N ASP A 177 9.77 28.39 31.14
CA ASP A 177 8.92 27.49 31.91
C ASP A 177 7.60 28.14 32.36
N GLY A 178 7.64 29.45 32.64
CA GLY A 178 6.47 30.19 33.13
C GLY A 178 5.91 29.58 34.42
N PRO A 179 4.58 29.35 34.51
CA PRO A 179 3.97 28.78 35.70
C PRO A 179 4.49 27.40 36.10
N THR A 180 5.03 26.60 35.16
CA THR A 180 5.62 25.31 35.51
C THR A 180 6.78 25.45 36.49
N SER A 181 7.51 26.57 36.44
CA SER A 181 8.62 26.84 37.35
C SER A 181 8.17 27.13 38.79
N ASP A 182 6.90 27.48 39.02
CA ASP A 182 6.38 27.79 40.36
C ASP A 182 6.17 26.55 41.23
N TYR A 183 6.19 25.36 40.63
CA TYR A 183 5.84 24.10 41.28
C TYR A 183 6.96 23.08 41.07
N THR A 184 7.16 22.21 42.06
CA THR A 184 7.98 21.00 41.92
C THR A 184 7.31 19.98 41.00
N ARG A 185 8.09 19.02 40.49
CA ARG A 185 7.53 17.92 39.66
C ARG A 185 6.47 17.13 40.43
N ASP A 186 6.68 16.89 41.71
CA ASP A 186 5.73 16.18 42.58
C ASP A 186 4.43 16.96 42.77
N GLU A 187 4.51 18.29 42.94
CA GLU A 187 3.33 19.15 42.99
C GLU A 187 2.59 19.18 41.65
N LEU A 188 3.29 19.13 40.52
CA LEU A 188 2.64 19.06 39.20
C LEU A 188 1.93 17.72 38.95
N LEU A 189 2.42 16.63 39.55
CA LEU A 189 1.80 15.31 39.45
C LEU A 189 0.73 15.06 40.52
N ASN A 190 0.85 15.70 41.69
CA ASN A 190 -0.03 15.49 42.84
C ASN A 190 -0.05 16.73 43.76
N HIS A 191 -0.58 17.84 43.28
CA HIS A 191 -0.69 19.03 44.11
C HIS A 191 -1.62 18.76 45.32
N PRO A 192 -1.25 19.18 46.54
CA PRO A 192 -2.03 18.91 47.75
C PRO A 192 -3.43 19.53 47.71
N THR A 193 -3.56 20.74 47.16
CA THR A 193 -4.82 21.52 47.17
C THR A 193 -5.37 21.91 45.79
N LEU A 194 -4.54 22.20 44.78
CA LEU A 194 -4.99 22.68 43.47
C LEU A 194 -5.54 21.57 42.55
N GLY A 195 -5.21 20.31 42.83
CA GLY A 195 -5.62 19.16 42.03
C GLY A 195 -4.67 18.88 40.86
N PHE A 196 -5.15 19.06 39.62
CA PHE A 196 -4.46 18.68 38.37
C PHE A 196 -4.18 19.89 37.49
N PRO A 197 -2.98 20.03 36.91
CA PRO A 197 -2.69 21.09 35.94
C PRO A 197 -3.62 20.99 34.74
N ASN A 198 -4.26 22.10 34.35
CA ASN A 198 -5.22 22.14 33.25
C ASN A 198 -4.69 22.92 32.05
N SER A 199 -4.31 24.17 32.27
CA SER A 199 -3.77 25.03 31.23
C SER A 199 -2.83 26.08 31.80
N PHE A 200 -1.61 26.18 31.26
CA PHE A 200 -0.57 27.15 31.59
C PHE A 200 -0.33 28.12 30.41
N GLU A 201 -1.25 29.00 30.07
CA GLU A 201 -1.21 29.74 28.80
C GLU A 201 -0.36 31.01 28.85
N PRO A 202 0.53 31.29 27.87
CA PRO A 202 1.09 32.62 27.68
C PRO A 202 0.07 33.57 27.05
N GLU A 203 -0.05 34.80 27.55
CA GLU A 203 -1.10 35.77 27.17
C GLU A 203 -0.54 37.20 27.10
N GLY A 204 0.42 37.41 26.21
CA GLY A 204 1.03 38.72 25.96
C GLY A 204 2.45 38.87 26.49
N MET A 205 3.18 39.81 25.88
CA MET A 205 4.50 40.23 26.35
C MET A 205 4.71 41.73 26.21
N THR A 206 5.68 42.27 26.96
CA THR A 206 6.19 43.61 26.72
C THR A 206 7.65 43.74 27.17
N LEU A 207 8.24 44.90 26.93
CA LEU A 207 9.59 45.23 27.35
C LEU A 207 9.56 46.27 28.46
N ARG A 208 10.39 46.09 29.49
CA ARG A 208 10.67 47.09 30.52
C ARG A 208 12.18 47.27 30.63
N GLY A 209 12.71 48.27 29.92
CA GLY A 209 14.16 48.43 29.78
C GLY A 209 14.74 47.26 29.00
N ASP A 210 15.66 46.51 29.60
CA ASP A 210 16.28 45.29 29.07
C ASP A 210 15.57 44.00 29.48
N GLU A 211 14.46 44.11 30.23
CA GLU A 211 13.69 42.97 30.73
C GLU A 211 12.52 42.64 29.80
N LEU A 212 12.39 41.37 29.43
CA LEU A 212 11.18 40.84 28.78
C LEU A 212 10.17 40.47 29.86
N LEU A 213 9.02 41.12 29.85
CA LEU A 213 7.90 40.79 30.72
C LEU A 213 6.91 39.93 29.96
N VAL A 214 6.61 38.74 30.47
CA VAL A 214 5.65 37.82 29.86
C VAL A 214 4.53 37.55 30.84
N GLN A 215 3.30 37.75 30.40
CA GLN A 215 2.13 37.38 31.18
C GLN A 215 1.77 35.93 30.87
N MET A 216 1.53 35.13 31.91
CA MET A 216 1.01 33.78 31.76
C MET A 216 -0.09 33.48 32.77
N ILE A 217 -0.94 32.53 32.44
CA ILE A 217 -2.07 32.08 33.23
C ILE A 217 -1.84 30.63 33.61
N ASP A 218 -1.91 30.30 34.90
CA ASP A 218 -2.06 28.91 35.33
C ASP A 218 -3.48 28.61 35.79
N THR A 219 -4.01 27.52 35.25
CA THR A 219 -5.30 26.96 35.62
C THR A 219 -5.15 25.51 36.06
N TRP A 220 -5.92 25.14 37.07
CA TRP A 220 -5.93 23.79 37.64
C TRP A 220 -7.36 23.31 37.79
N ARG A 221 -7.57 21.98 37.74
CA ARG A 221 -8.83 21.32 38.08
C ARG A 221 -8.71 20.67 39.44
N ASN A 222 -9.67 20.88 40.34
CA ASN A 222 -9.67 20.20 41.63
C ASN A 222 -10.05 18.71 41.55
N SER A 223 -10.78 18.28 40.51
CA SER A 223 -11.24 16.90 40.31
C SER A 223 -11.29 16.50 38.83
N ALA A 224 -10.98 15.23 38.55
CA ALA A 224 -10.98 14.62 37.21
C ALA A 224 -11.14 13.10 37.31
N ASP A 225 -11.64 12.47 36.24
CA ASP A 225 -11.52 11.02 36.08
C ASP A 225 -10.05 10.63 35.85
N ILE A 226 -9.57 9.60 36.55
CA ILE A 226 -8.20 9.11 36.49
C ILE A 226 -8.19 7.66 36.00
N VAL A 227 -7.38 7.39 34.98
CA VAL A 227 -7.20 6.05 34.41
C VAL A 227 -5.75 5.59 34.52
N THR A 228 -5.54 4.28 34.50
CA THR A 228 -4.22 3.67 34.34
C THR A 228 -3.98 3.30 32.87
N PHE A 229 -2.81 3.64 32.34
CA PHE A 229 -2.36 3.26 30.99
C PHE A 229 -0.84 3.15 30.98
N GLU A 230 -0.31 2.03 30.47
CA GLU A 230 1.14 1.74 30.41
C GLU A 230 1.86 1.95 31.76
N GLY A 231 1.26 1.45 32.85
CA GLY A 231 1.85 1.50 34.19
C GLY A 231 1.82 2.89 34.86
N ARG A 232 1.16 3.89 34.27
CA ARG A 232 1.05 5.25 34.79
C ARG A 232 -0.40 5.69 34.92
N ASN A 233 -0.64 6.68 35.78
CA ASN A 233 -1.96 7.26 35.98
C ASN A 233 -2.11 8.60 35.26
N TRP A 234 -3.30 8.84 34.73
CA TRP A 234 -3.60 9.97 33.87
C TRP A 234 -4.96 10.56 34.24
N ALA A 235 -4.99 11.86 34.53
CA ALA A 235 -6.21 12.61 34.80
C ALA A 235 -6.76 13.24 33.52
N SER A 236 -8.08 13.17 33.32
CA SER A 236 -8.75 13.86 32.22
C SER A 236 -8.72 15.38 32.41
N VAL A 237 -8.36 16.14 31.38
CA VAL A 237 -8.40 17.62 31.39
C VAL A 237 -9.56 18.21 30.59
N GLY A 238 -10.43 17.35 30.03
CA GLY A 238 -11.62 17.76 29.28
C GLY A 238 -12.88 17.02 29.74
N ALA A 239 -14.05 17.64 29.53
CA ALA A 239 -15.34 17.06 29.91
C ALA A 239 -15.79 15.89 29.02
N ASP A 240 -15.36 15.89 27.75
CA ASP A 240 -15.75 14.89 26.73
C ASP A 240 -14.50 14.17 26.18
N ASN A 241 -13.85 13.37 27.02
CA ASN A 241 -12.65 12.63 26.64
C ASN A 241 -13.00 11.17 26.30
N ILE A 242 -13.13 10.86 25.01
CA ILE A 242 -13.45 9.52 24.49
C ILE A 242 -12.49 9.16 23.36
N ASN A 243 -12.15 7.88 23.22
CA ASN A 243 -11.34 7.33 22.13
C ASN A 243 -9.96 7.99 21.90
N LEU A 244 -9.44 8.70 22.90
CA LEU A 244 -8.11 9.29 22.88
C LEU A 244 -7.27 8.66 23.99
N PRO A 245 -6.21 7.89 23.66
CA PRO A 245 -5.39 7.23 24.66
C PRO A 245 -4.62 8.25 25.50
N PRO A 246 -4.27 7.92 26.76
CA PRO A 246 -3.51 8.80 27.64
C PRO A 246 -2.13 9.25 27.14
N THR A 247 -1.61 8.65 26.07
CA THR A 247 -0.45 9.18 25.33
C THR A 247 -0.73 10.51 24.61
N SER A 248 -1.99 10.94 24.52
CA SER A 248 -2.38 12.23 23.94
C SER A 248 -2.49 13.31 25.02
N SER A 249 -1.50 14.20 25.08
CA SER A 249 -1.52 15.36 25.98
C SER A 249 -2.60 16.42 25.64
N VAL A 250 -3.46 16.17 24.65
CA VAL A 250 -4.62 17.03 24.34
C VAL A 250 -5.70 16.91 25.42
N LYS A 251 -5.90 15.71 25.96
CA LYS A 251 -7.02 15.40 26.87
C LYS A 251 -6.58 14.79 28.20
N TRP A 252 -5.30 14.48 28.35
CA TRP A 252 -4.76 13.82 29.52
C TRP A 252 -3.57 14.57 30.09
N VAL A 253 -3.49 14.58 31.42
CA VAL A 253 -2.33 15.04 32.18
C VAL A 253 -1.88 13.92 33.11
N GLU A 254 -0.58 13.64 33.15
CA GLU A 254 -0.04 12.60 34.04
C GLU A 254 -0.25 13.00 35.50
N THR A 255 -0.56 12.03 36.37
CA THR A 255 -0.74 12.27 37.80
C THR A 255 -0.21 11.10 38.62
N ALA A 256 0.27 11.39 39.83
CA ALA A 256 0.60 10.36 40.82
C ALA A 256 -0.60 9.98 41.71
N LYS A 257 -1.76 10.64 41.55
CA LYS A 257 -2.99 10.26 42.25
C LYS A 257 -3.50 8.90 41.73
N ALA A 258 -4.18 8.14 42.59
CA ALA A 258 -4.69 6.81 42.27
C ALA A 258 -5.79 6.86 41.19
N ALA A 259 -5.84 5.84 40.34
CA ALA A 259 -6.88 5.73 39.31
C ALA A 259 -8.28 5.61 39.94
N THR A 260 -9.24 6.41 39.44
CA THR A 260 -10.64 6.41 39.88
C THR A 260 -11.54 5.61 38.94
N ARG A 261 -11.06 5.30 37.73
CA ARG A 261 -11.82 4.61 36.67
C ARG A 261 -11.12 3.36 36.14
N GLY A 262 -10.08 2.87 36.82
CA GLY A 262 -9.33 1.68 36.41
C GLY A 262 -8.51 1.89 35.13
N ALA A 263 -8.32 0.84 34.33
CA ALA A 263 -7.60 0.92 33.07
C ALA A 263 -8.36 1.74 32.01
N TRP A 264 -7.63 2.47 31.16
CA TRP A 264 -8.24 3.24 30.08
C TRP A 264 -8.96 2.33 29.06
N ASN A 265 -10.13 2.77 28.60
CA ASN A 265 -10.97 2.08 27.62
C ASN A 265 -11.42 3.08 26.52
N PRO A 266 -11.18 2.79 25.23
CA PRO A 266 -11.53 3.70 24.12
C PRO A 266 -13.03 4.01 24.02
N ALA A 267 -13.91 3.12 24.48
CA ALA A 267 -15.36 3.28 24.40
C ALA A 267 -15.96 4.06 25.58
N THR A 268 -15.16 4.41 26.60
CA THR A 268 -15.64 5.14 27.78
C THR A 268 -15.38 6.63 27.64
N THR A 269 -16.37 7.45 27.97
CA THR A 269 -16.19 8.90 28.13
C THR A 269 -15.69 9.21 29.53
N TYR A 270 -14.57 9.91 29.61
CA TYR A 270 -13.98 10.43 30.83
C TYR A 270 -14.18 11.93 30.92
N GLY A 271 -14.42 12.45 32.12
CA GLY A 271 -14.77 13.85 32.33
C GLY A 271 -14.03 14.51 33.47
N ILE A 272 -14.50 15.72 33.79
CA ILE A 272 -14.06 16.55 34.91
C ILE A 272 -15.22 16.77 35.88
N GLN A 273 -14.94 16.96 37.17
CA GLN A 273 -15.95 17.32 38.19
C GLN A 273 -15.57 18.70 38.74
N PHE A 274 -16.47 19.68 38.70
CA PHE A 274 -16.07 21.09 38.61
C PHE A 274 -15.50 21.74 39.88
N GLY A 275 -14.41 22.48 39.67
CA GLY A 275 -13.83 23.53 40.48
C GLY A 275 -12.45 23.87 39.91
N THR A 276 -12.13 25.16 39.73
CA THR A 276 -10.90 25.57 39.05
C THR A 276 -10.17 26.69 39.75
N TYR A 277 -8.88 26.52 39.96
CA TYR A 277 -7.99 27.64 40.23
C TYR A 277 -7.62 28.33 38.92
N ARG A 278 -7.52 29.65 38.94
CA ARG A 278 -7.00 30.47 37.83
C ARG A 278 -6.25 31.65 38.41
N ALA A 279 -4.96 31.79 38.08
CA ALA A 279 -4.19 32.99 38.38
C ALA A 279 -3.52 33.53 37.12
N LYS A 280 -3.39 34.86 37.06
CA LYS A 280 -2.62 35.57 36.04
C LYS A 280 -1.35 36.09 36.71
N LYS A 281 -0.19 35.73 36.18
CA LYS A 281 1.12 36.09 36.73
C LYS A 281 1.96 36.76 35.65
N ILE A 282 2.89 37.62 36.06
CA ILE A 282 3.85 38.28 35.18
C ILE A 282 5.23 37.75 35.55
N TYR A 283 5.96 37.26 34.55
CA TYR A 283 7.31 36.75 34.67
C TYR A 283 8.28 37.73 34.02
N SER A 284 9.40 37.99 34.68
CA SER A 284 10.51 38.79 34.14
C SER A 284 11.60 37.85 33.63
N ILE A 285 11.95 37.98 32.36
CA ILE A 285 13.03 37.26 31.70
C ILE A 285 14.16 38.25 31.46
N ARG A 286 15.28 38.03 32.15
CA ARG A 286 16.43 38.93 32.17
C ARG A 286 17.70 38.18 32.57
N ALA A 287 18.84 38.84 32.42
CA ALA A 287 20.08 38.37 33.04
C ALA A 287 19.93 38.34 34.57
N PRO A 288 20.50 37.34 35.26
CA PRO A 288 20.36 37.19 36.71
C PRO A 288 20.96 38.40 37.43
N LYS A 289 20.22 38.95 38.40
CA LYS A 289 20.65 40.05 39.28
C LYS A 289 20.97 39.57 40.69
N GLY A 290 20.75 38.29 41.00
CA GLY A 290 20.94 37.71 42.33
C GLY A 290 19.79 38.00 43.29
N GLU A 291 18.62 38.35 42.76
CA GLU A 291 17.42 38.62 43.55
C GLU A 291 16.77 37.32 44.04
N ALA A 292 16.17 37.36 45.24
CA ALA A 292 15.47 36.20 45.79
C ALA A 292 14.28 35.81 44.89
N GLY A 293 14.24 34.54 44.46
CA GLY A 293 13.18 34.01 43.58
C GLY A 293 13.56 33.93 42.10
N GLU A 294 14.75 34.39 41.69
CA GLU A 294 15.26 34.15 40.33
C GLU A 294 15.47 32.64 40.09
N LYS A 295 14.98 32.14 38.94
CA LYS A 295 15.08 30.74 38.53
C LYS A 295 15.75 30.64 37.15
N PRO A 296 16.55 29.59 36.90
CA PRO A 296 17.02 29.27 35.55
C PRO A 296 15.83 29.09 34.58
N LEU A 297 16.01 29.48 33.32
CA LEU A 297 14.97 29.45 32.27
C LEU A 297 14.39 28.05 31.95
N SER A 298 14.98 26.99 32.51
CA SER A 298 14.59 25.59 32.35
C SER A 298 14.56 24.81 33.68
N SER A 299 14.32 25.49 34.80
CA SER A 299 14.34 24.90 36.15
C SER A 299 13.34 23.76 36.38
N ALA A 300 12.21 23.72 35.65
CA ALA A 300 11.17 22.69 35.80
C ALA A 300 11.21 21.60 34.72
N MET A 301 11.88 21.85 33.59
CA MET A 301 12.12 20.84 32.56
C MET A 301 13.31 19.96 33.00
N THR A 302 13.02 18.99 33.86
CA THR A 302 13.97 17.89 34.11
C THR A 302 14.34 17.24 32.79
N THR A 303 15.63 16.95 32.60
CA THR A 303 16.08 16.07 31.51
C THR A 303 15.28 14.78 31.62
N LEU A 304 14.46 14.47 30.63
CA LEU A 304 13.77 13.18 30.57
C LEU A 304 14.85 12.11 30.42
N VAL A 305 15.19 11.45 31.52
CA VAL A 305 16.04 10.27 31.51
C VAL A 305 15.21 9.17 30.86
N CYS A 306 15.68 8.62 29.75
CA CYS A 306 15.08 7.43 29.16
C CYS A 306 15.16 6.31 30.22
N PRO A 307 14.03 5.78 30.73
CA PRO A 307 14.05 4.74 31.77
C PRO A 307 14.77 3.47 31.32
N ALA A 308 14.88 3.26 30.00
CA ALA A 308 15.54 2.11 29.39
C ALA A 308 17.03 2.35 29.05
N ALA A 309 17.55 3.57 29.22
CA ALA A 309 18.98 3.82 29.00
C ALA A 309 19.86 3.26 30.13
N ASP A 310 19.26 2.76 31.22
CA ASP A 310 19.96 2.30 32.43
C ASP A 310 20.06 0.76 32.55
N THR A 311 19.75 -0.02 31.50
CA THR A 311 19.90 -1.50 31.56
C THR A 311 21.08 -2.06 30.77
N SER A 312 21.93 -1.20 30.20
CA SER A 312 23.28 -1.58 29.75
C SER A 312 24.13 -0.32 29.61
N PRO A 313 25.29 -0.21 30.30
CA PRO A 313 26.19 0.90 30.05
C PRO A 313 26.65 0.79 28.60
N LEU A 314 26.18 1.72 27.78
CA LEU A 314 26.84 2.06 26.53
C LEU A 314 28.26 2.46 26.94
N ASP A 315 29.24 1.60 26.65
CA ASP A 315 30.66 1.88 26.87
C ASP A 315 31.10 3.13 26.06
N ASP A 316 32.31 3.62 26.33
CA ASP A 316 32.92 4.84 25.79
C ASP A 316 32.98 4.91 24.25
N THR A 317 32.51 3.88 23.54
CA THR A 317 32.44 3.79 22.08
C THR A 317 31.02 3.88 21.51
N LYS A 318 29.98 3.99 22.35
CA LYS A 318 28.57 3.94 21.92
C LYS A 318 27.84 5.25 22.17
N VAL A 319 27.16 5.77 21.14
CA VAL A 319 26.34 6.98 21.20
C VAL A 319 24.87 6.59 21.07
N SER A 320 24.04 6.99 22.05
CA SER A 320 22.58 6.93 21.93
C SER A 320 22.07 8.20 21.26
N VAL A 321 21.21 8.06 20.26
CA VAL A 321 20.59 9.21 19.59
C VAL A 321 19.10 9.19 19.85
N ALA A 322 18.61 10.22 20.54
CA ALA A 322 17.19 10.48 20.73
C ALA A 322 16.78 11.68 19.86
N PHE A 323 15.61 11.60 19.22
CA PHE A 323 15.01 12.66 18.43
C PHE A 323 13.53 12.84 18.79
N ASN A 324 12.96 14.01 18.47
CA ASN A 324 11.56 14.29 18.79
C ASN A 324 10.65 13.31 18.04
N ARG A 325 9.69 12.70 18.75
CA ARG A 325 8.70 11.82 18.14
C ARG A 325 7.93 12.56 17.04
N GLY A 326 7.92 11.98 15.84
CA GLY A 326 7.26 12.55 14.65
C GLY A 326 8.08 13.60 13.90
N ALA A 327 9.30 13.93 14.36
CA ALA A 327 10.23 14.73 13.58
C ALA A 327 11.03 13.82 12.63
N ASP A 328 11.36 14.37 11.47
CA ASP A 328 12.35 13.77 10.57
C ASP A 328 13.72 13.77 11.26
N TYR A 329 14.39 12.62 11.22
CA TYR A 329 15.77 12.49 11.65
C TYR A 329 16.62 12.07 10.46
N ALA A 330 17.67 12.83 10.16
CA ALA A 330 18.57 12.53 9.06
C ALA A 330 20.03 12.51 9.53
N VAL A 331 20.80 11.59 8.98
CA VAL A 331 22.26 11.54 9.09
C VAL A 331 22.82 11.88 7.73
N SER A 332 23.64 12.92 7.66
CA SER A 332 24.25 13.38 6.41
C SER A 332 25.75 13.06 6.36
N ALA A 333 26.22 12.61 5.21
CA ALA A 333 27.63 12.52 4.87
C ALA A 333 28.11 13.86 4.31
N TRP A 334 29.37 14.21 4.63
CA TRP A 334 30.00 15.42 4.13
C TRP A 334 31.20 15.05 3.27
N GLU A 335 31.25 15.57 2.05
CA GLU A 335 32.41 15.46 1.17
C GLU A 335 33.33 16.68 1.34
N SER A 336 34.55 16.42 1.81
CA SER A 336 35.56 17.45 2.11
C SER A 336 36.35 17.95 0.90
N ALA A 337 36.17 17.34 -0.29
CA ALA A 337 36.96 17.65 -1.48
C ALA A 337 36.13 18.48 -2.50
N GLY A 338 36.38 19.79 -2.55
CA GLY A 338 36.08 20.64 -3.72
C GLY A 338 34.72 21.31 -3.81
N VAL A 339 33.63 20.70 -3.33
CA VAL A 339 32.26 21.21 -3.60
C VAL A 339 31.48 21.67 -2.37
N GLY A 340 31.83 21.19 -1.16
CA GLY A 340 31.18 21.63 0.09
C GLY A 340 29.72 21.20 0.24
N HIS A 341 29.33 20.07 -0.36
CA HIS A 341 27.96 19.56 -0.32
C HIS A 341 27.73 18.54 0.81
N LEU A 342 26.53 18.60 1.39
CA LEU A 342 26.00 17.62 2.34
C LEU A 342 25.08 16.65 1.60
N TYR A 343 25.30 15.36 1.81
CA TYR A 343 24.52 14.26 1.25
C TYR A 343 23.74 13.61 2.38
N ASN A 344 22.44 13.37 2.25
CA ASN A 344 21.75 12.46 3.15
C ASN A 344 22.33 11.05 2.97
N ALA A 345 22.67 10.38 4.07
CA ALA A 345 23.01 8.97 4.10
C ALA A 345 21.80 8.15 4.56
N PHE A 346 21.20 8.58 5.67
CA PHE A 346 20.00 7.96 6.25
C PHE A 346 18.95 9.00 6.57
N ARG A 347 17.66 8.65 6.43
CA ARG A 347 16.56 9.44 6.96
C ARG A 347 15.47 8.56 7.53
N TYR A 348 15.09 8.81 8.77
CA TYR A 348 13.90 8.25 9.40
C TYR A 348 12.77 9.27 9.45
N ARG A 349 11.58 8.88 8.99
CA ARG A 349 10.34 9.69 9.00
C ARG A 349 9.12 8.79 8.82
N ASP A 350 7.94 9.17 9.29
CA ASP A 350 6.66 8.51 8.93
C ASP A 350 6.65 6.96 8.98
N ASN A 351 7.35 6.34 9.95
CA ASN A 351 7.55 4.87 10.05
C ASN A 351 8.33 4.25 8.88
N ARG A 352 9.31 4.98 8.37
CA ARG A 352 10.14 4.61 7.24
C ARG A 352 11.59 4.97 7.48
N LEU A 353 12.48 4.09 7.04
CA LEU A 353 13.91 4.33 6.94
C LEU A 353 14.31 4.41 5.47
N ASP A 354 14.89 5.55 5.08
CA ASP A 354 15.47 5.82 3.76
C ASP A 354 16.99 5.66 3.82
N VAL A 355 17.54 4.94 2.84
CA VAL A 355 18.98 4.78 2.62
C VAL A 355 19.31 5.36 1.26
N PHE A 356 20.10 6.43 1.24
CA PHE A 356 20.37 7.21 0.04
C PHE A 356 21.65 6.77 -0.68
N ASP A 357 21.69 7.02 -1.99
CA ASP A 357 22.93 6.91 -2.76
C ASP A 357 23.90 8.05 -2.39
N THR A 358 25.08 7.66 -1.92
CA THR A 358 26.14 8.55 -1.43
C THR A 358 27.42 8.46 -2.25
N ARG A 359 27.40 7.75 -3.40
CA ARG A 359 28.56 7.65 -4.29
C ARG A 359 28.91 9.01 -4.90
N GLU A 360 30.20 9.22 -5.16
CA GLU A 360 30.72 10.38 -5.87
C GLU A 360 30.00 10.55 -7.22
N GLY A 361 29.56 11.78 -7.54
CA GLY A 361 28.77 12.08 -8.74
C GLY A 361 27.26 11.81 -8.62
N SER A 362 26.76 11.25 -7.51
CA SER A 362 25.33 11.13 -7.26
C SER A 362 24.71 12.48 -6.90
N ASN A 363 23.48 12.74 -7.37
CA ASN A 363 22.72 13.93 -7.00
C ASN A 363 21.94 13.78 -5.68
N ASN A 364 22.11 12.65 -4.98
CA ASN A 364 21.46 12.30 -3.71
C ASN A 364 19.92 12.25 -3.74
N SER A 365 19.32 12.17 -4.93
CA SER A 365 17.86 12.02 -5.05
C SER A 365 17.41 10.55 -5.05
N GLY A 366 18.32 9.61 -5.32
CA GLY A 366 18.06 8.17 -5.34
C GLY A 366 18.20 7.55 -3.95
N PHE A 367 17.23 6.71 -3.56
CA PHE A 367 17.23 6.02 -2.26
C PHE A 367 16.41 4.72 -2.29
N SER A 368 16.70 3.82 -1.36
CA SER A 368 15.90 2.63 -1.07
C SER A 368 15.24 2.78 0.30
N SER A 369 14.13 2.09 0.53
CA SER A 369 13.35 2.27 1.76
C SER A 369 12.89 0.98 2.40
N LEU A 370 12.95 0.96 3.72
CA LEU A 370 12.22 0.04 4.59
C LEU A 370 11.00 0.77 5.14
N ILE A 371 9.81 0.21 4.93
CA ILE A 371 8.54 0.84 5.27
C ILE A 371 7.73 -0.13 6.12
N THR A 372 7.16 0.38 7.21
CA THR A 372 6.21 -0.38 8.02
C THR A 372 4.88 0.34 8.09
N SER A 373 3.78 -0.37 7.82
CA SER A 373 2.42 0.15 7.91
C SER A 373 1.58 -0.71 8.84
N TRP A 374 0.86 -0.05 9.76
CA TRP A 374 -0.08 -0.68 10.69
C TRP A 374 -1.33 0.20 10.82
N ASN A 375 -2.06 0.33 9.72
CA ASN A 375 -3.38 0.97 9.75
C ASN A 375 -4.48 -0.11 9.67
N GLY A 376 -5.74 0.28 9.74
CA GLY A 376 -6.86 -0.68 9.74
C GLY A 376 -7.00 -1.49 8.44
N THR A 377 -6.34 -1.07 7.36
CA THR A 377 -6.45 -1.65 6.01
C THR A 377 -5.17 -2.38 5.59
N ASP A 378 -4.01 -1.80 5.89
CA ASP A 378 -2.66 -2.25 5.51
C ASP A 378 -1.83 -2.61 6.75
N GLN A 379 -1.43 -3.88 6.84
CA GLN A 379 -0.48 -4.38 7.83
C GLN A 379 0.74 -4.94 7.10
N THR A 380 1.73 -4.10 6.80
CA THR A 380 2.81 -4.47 5.86
C THR A 380 4.20 -4.11 6.35
N LEU A 381 5.14 -5.00 6.03
CA LEU A 381 6.57 -4.69 5.96
C LEU A 381 6.97 -4.67 4.49
N ALA A 382 7.48 -3.54 4.02
CA ALA A 382 7.85 -3.36 2.62
C ALA A 382 9.30 -2.92 2.46
N ILE A 383 9.96 -3.49 1.46
CA ILE A 383 11.27 -3.08 0.96
C ILE A 383 11.07 -2.54 -0.45
N ARG A 384 11.58 -1.33 -0.70
CA ARG A 384 11.43 -0.62 -1.99
C ARG A 384 12.79 -0.17 -2.51
N SER A 385 13.06 -0.47 -3.77
CA SER A 385 14.16 0.14 -4.52
C SER A 385 13.65 1.41 -5.22
N SER A 386 14.43 2.49 -5.17
CA SER A 386 14.13 3.76 -5.84
C SER A 386 12.88 4.51 -5.31
N GLY A 387 12.82 4.72 -4.00
CA GLY A 387 11.87 5.62 -3.36
C GLY A 387 10.66 4.95 -2.72
N ALA A 388 9.53 5.68 -2.68
CA ALA A 388 8.34 5.34 -1.87
C ALA A 388 7.29 4.53 -2.61
N ALA A 389 7.19 4.76 -3.91
CA ALA A 389 6.06 4.34 -4.72
C ALA A 389 6.43 3.11 -5.55
N THR A 390 5.41 2.33 -5.89
CA THR A 390 5.54 1.13 -6.72
C THR A 390 5.73 1.43 -8.21
N ALA A 391 5.35 2.62 -8.65
CA ALA A 391 5.29 3.02 -10.06
C ALA A 391 6.65 3.28 -10.73
N SER A 392 7.77 3.13 -10.02
CA SER A 392 9.11 3.44 -10.57
C SER A 392 10.23 2.56 -10.00
N GLY A 393 9.89 1.43 -9.37
CA GLY A 393 10.86 0.61 -8.65
C GLY A 393 10.46 -0.85 -8.50
N ALA A 394 11.41 -1.66 -8.03
CA ALA A 394 11.17 -3.03 -7.61
C ALA A 394 10.99 -3.10 -6.09
N GLY A 395 10.23 -4.07 -5.60
CA GLY A 395 10.03 -4.22 -4.17
C GLY A 395 9.49 -5.58 -3.75
N VAL A 396 9.57 -5.81 -2.45
CA VAL A 396 8.98 -6.95 -1.75
C VAL A 396 8.09 -6.44 -0.64
N SER A 397 6.91 -7.02 -0.50
CA SER A 397 5.96 -6.74 0.58
C SER A 397 5.62 -8.04 1.31
N TYR A 398 5.69 -8.01 2.64
CA TYR A 398 5.18 -9.03 3.54
C TYR A 398 3.92 -8.51 4.21
N TYR A 399 2.80 -9.22 4.05
CA TYR A 399 1.50 -8.80 4.55
C TYR A 399 1.15 -9.60 5.82
N GLY A 400 0.64 -8.89 6.83
CA GLY A 400 0.09 -9.49 8.04
C GLY A 400 -1.18 -10.28 7.75
N ASN A 401 -1.54 -11.20 8.64
CA ASN A 401 -2.76 -11.98 8.53
C ASN A 401 -4.04 -11.11 8.62
N GLY A 402 -3.94 -9.93 9.24
CA GLY A 402 -5.04 -8.97 9.37
C GLY A 402 -5.16 -7.98 8.21
N ASP A 403 -4.37 -8.12 7.14
CA ASP A 403 -4.46 -7.26 5.96
C ASP A 403 -5.74 -7.52 5.17
N SER A 404 -6.44 -6.45 4.79
CA SER A 404 -7.77 -6.55 4.15
C SER A 404 -7.71 -6.98 2.67
N THR A 405 -6.58 -6.73 2.00
CA THR A 405 -6.45 -6.96 0.55
C THR A 405 -5.63 -8.21 0.27
N TYR A 406 -4.57 -8.44 1.04
CA TYR A 406 -3.62 -9.53 0.82
C TYR A 406 -3.24 -10.24 2.13
N PRO A 407 -4.21 -10.86 2.83
CA PRO A 407 -3.94 -11.49 4.13
C PRO A 407 -2.84 -12.55 4.01
N GLY A 408 -1.79 -12.41 4.84
CA GLY A 408 -0.67 -13.35 4.94
C GLY A 408 0.18 -13.52 3.68
N ALA A 409 0.01 -12.67 2.66
CA ALA A 409 0.66 -12.84 1.38
C ALA A 409 2.13 -12.37 1.38
N ILE A 410 2.88 -12.85 0.39
CA ILE A 410 4.18 -12.28 -0.01
C ILE A 410 4.04 -11.83 -1.46
N ARG A 411 4.44 -10.59 -1.76
CA ARG A 411 4.45 -10.05 -3.13
C ARG A 411 5.81 -9.48 -3.49
N GLU A 412 6.34 -9.93 -4.62
CA GLU A 412 7.51 -9.40 -5.28
C GLU A 412 7.07 -8.75 -6.59
N PHE A 413 7.58 -7.57 -6.92
CA PHE A 413 7.17 -6.88 -8.14
C PHE A 413 8.25 -5.95 -8.69
N THR A 414 8.13 -5.65 -9.98
CA THR A 414 8.97 -4.69 -10.70
C THR A 414 8.09 -3.77 -11.55
N ASP A 415 8.28 -2.46 -11.44
CA ASP A 415 7.63 -1.45 -12.30
C ASP A 415 6.09 -1.52 -12.29
N GLY A 416 5.52 -1.92 -11.15
CA GLY A 416 4.07 -1.95 -10.87
C GLY A 416 3.23 -2.99 -11.64
N LEU A 417 3.77 -3.71 -12.62
CA LEU A 417 2.98 -4.60 -13.51
C LEU A 417 3.42 -6.06 -13.51
N ASN A 418 4.73 -6.33 -13.44
CA ASN A 418 5.21 -7.71 -13.32
C ASN A 418 5.24 -8.07 -11.84
N SER A 419 4.61 -9.19 -11.48
CA SER A 419 4.60 -9.63 -10.08
C SER A 419 4.58 -11.13 -9.91
N ARG A 420 5.18 -11.55 -8.80
CA ARG A 420 5.00 -12.88 -8.20
C ARG A 420 4.28 -12.67 -6.87
N SER A 421 3.20 -13.41 -6.66
CA SER A 421 2.46 -13.38 -5.39
C SER A 421 2.14 -14.77 -4.90
N THR A 422 2.33 -15.00 -3.61
CA THR A 422 1.89 -16.22 -2.92
C THR A 422 0.86 -15.85 -1.86
N ASP A 423 -0.31 -16.48 -1.91
CA ASP A 423 -1.40 -16.26 -0.95
C ASP A 423 -1.33 -17.20 0.27
N LEU A 424 -2.27 -17.02 1.20
CA LEU A 424 -2.40 -17.82 2.44
C LEU A 424 -2.69 -19.31 2.19
N ASN A 425 -3.19 -19.67 1.01
CA ASN A 425 -3.47 -21.05 0.63
C ASN A 425 -2.27 -21.70 -0.09
N GLY A 426 -1.18 -20.95 -0.29
CA GLY A 426 0.01 -21.39 -1.01
C GLY A 426 -0.09 -21.23 -2.54
N THR A 427 -1.16 -20.64 -3.06
CA THR A 427 -1.32 -20.38 -4.49
C THR A 427 -0.28 -19.36 -4.93
N THR A 428 0.53 -19.71 -5.93
CA THR A 428 1.53 -18.79 -6.50
C THR A 428 1.12 -18.35 -7.90
N THR A 429 0.96 -17.04 -8.09
CA THR A 429 0.60 -16.42 -9.37
C THR A 429 1.79 -15.66 -9.93
N PHE A 430 2.09 -15.89 -11.22
CA PHE A 430 3.05 -15.12 -12.00
C PHE A 430 2.31 -14.24 -13.01
N THR A 431 2.49 -12.93 -12.92
CA THR A 431 1.87 -11.95 -13.83
C THR A 431 2.95 -11.22 -14.59
N ALA A 432 2.82 -11.17 -15.92
CA ALA A 432 3.65 -10.35 -16.79
C ALA A 432 2.83 -9.28 -17.50
N LYS A 433 3.49 -8.19 -17.89
CA LYS A 433 3.00 -7.20 -18.83
C LYS A 433 2.68 -7.85 -20.18
N SER A 434 1.66 -7.34 -20.86
CA SER A 434 1.31 -7.79 -22.23
C SER A 434 2.54 -7.82 -23.15
N GLY A 435 2.70 -8.91 -23.90
CA GLY A 435 3.84 -9.19 -24.77
C GLY A 435 5.02 -9.90 -24.11
N TYR A 436 4.97 -10.20 -22.81
CA TYR A 436 6.04 -10.90 -22.08
C TYR A 436 5.53 -12.20 -21.44
N ALA A 437 6.41 -13.20 -21.35
CA ALA A 437 6.10 -14.46 -20.68
C ALA A 437 6.17 -14.31 -19.15
N PRO A 438 5.13 -14.70 -18.39
CA PRO A 438 5.13 -14.63 -16.92
C PRO A 438 6.08 -15.62 -16.24
N LEU A 439 6.44 -16.71 -16.92
CA LEU A 439 7.35 -17.74 -16.40
C LEU A 439 8.13 -18.38 -17.56
N GLN A 440 9.44 -18.52 -17.39
CA GLN A 440 10.32 -19.24 -18.31
C GLN A 440 11.18 -20.24 -17.52
N GLY A 441 11.02 -21.54 -17.79
CA GLY A 441 11.93 -22.57 -17.29
C GLY A 441 13.08 -22.76 -18.29
N ASN A 442 14.32 -22.49 -17.88
CA ASN A 442 15.51 -22.64 -18.71
C ASN A 442 16.56 -23.51 -18.01
N THR A 443 16.82 -24.69 -18.55
CA THR A 443 17.86 -25.61 -18.07
C THR A 443 19.07 -25.54 -19.01
N ILE A 444 20.27 -25.26 -18.48
CA ILE A 444 21.51 -25.05 -19.27
C ILE A 444 22.10 -26.40 -19.80
N GLY A 445 21.28 -27.44 -19.91
CA GLY A 445 21.68 -28.79 -20.29
C GLY A 445 20.49 -29.74 -20.24
N THR A 446 20.77 -31.04 -20.10
CA THR A 446 19.69 -32.02 -19.91
C THR A 446 19.23 -32.01 -18.45
N GLY A 447 17.94 -31.78 -18.21
CA GLY A 447 17.40 -31.68 -16.85
C GLY A 447 15.91 -31.39 -16.80
N ASN A 448 15.36 -31.35 -15.59
CA ASN A 448 13.96 -30.99 -15.36
C ASN A 448 13.79 -29.48 -15.44
N SER A 449 12.95 -29.01 -16.35
CA SER A 449 12.55 -27.60 -16.43
C SER A 449 11.39 -27.30 -15.48
N PHE A 450 10.56 -28.31 -15.17
CA PHE A 450 9.50 -28.26 -14.16
C PHE A 450 9.41 -29.59 -13.42
N GLU A 451 9.20 -29.54 -12.11
CA GLU A 451 9.11 -30.71 -11.23
C GLU A 451 7.82 -30.71 -10.43
N ALA A 452 7.12 -31.83 -10.41
CA ALA A 452 6.02 -32.11 -9.50
C ALA A 452 6.53 -33.01 -8.37
N LEU A 453 6.48 -32.49 -7.14
CA LEU A 453 6.88 -33.24 -5.96
C LEU A 453 5.67 -33.56 -5.08
N ARG A 454 5.65 -34.75 -4.47
CA ARG A 454 4.71 -35.13 -3.42
C ARG A 454 5.49 -35.58 -2.20
N SER A 455 5.31 -34.89 -1.07
CA SER A 455 6.01 -35.18 0.19
C SER A 455 7.53 -35.25 0.03
N GLY A 456 8.10 -34.38 -0.80
CA GLY A 456 9.55 -34.34 -1.10
C GLY A 456 10.03 -35.34 -2.16
N ALA A 457 9.18 -36.25 -2.64
CA ALA A 457 9.53 -37.18 -3.71
C ALA A 457 9.11 -36.61 -5.08
N LEU A 458 10.02 -36.62 -6.05
CA LEU A 458 9.72 -36.28 -7.45
C LEU A 458 8.79 -37.35 -8.05
N ILE A 459 7.61 -36.94 -8.51
CA ILE A 459 6.59 -37.85 -9.07
C ILE A 459 6.38 -37.68 -10.57
N GLY A 460 6.81 -36.56 -11.14
CA GLY A 460 6.73 -36.29 -12.57
C GLY A 460 7.19 -34.88 -12.92
N GLY A 461 7.23 -34.56 -14.20
CA GLY A 461 7.62 -33.21 -14.63
C GLY A 461 7.78 -33.05 -16.14
N ILE A 462 8.27 -31.87 -16.53
CA ILE A 462 8.70 -31.57 -17.89
C ILE A 462 10.22 -31.59 -17.89
N ARG A 463 10.79 -32.45 -18.72
CA ARG A 463 12.23 -32.61 -18.88
C ARG A 463 12.65 -32.10 -20.25
N ALA A 464 13.69 -31.28 -20.27
CA ALA A 464 14.34 -30.83 -21.49
C ALA A 464 15.71 -31.51 -21.64
N SER A 465 16.07 -31.80 -22.88
CA SER A 465 17.41 -32.19 -23.30
C SER A 465 18.00 -31.11 -24.21
N SER A 466 19.20 -31.35 -24.75
CA SER A 466 19.79 -30.47 -25.75
C SER A 466 19.03 -30.44 -27.09
N VAL A 467 18.06 -31.32 -27.29
CA VAL A 467 17.32 -31.47 -28.56
C VAL A 467 15.81 -31.65 -28.41
N ASP A 468 15.32 -32.09 -27.24
CA ASP A 468 13.91 -32.48 -27.05
C ASP A 468 13.30 -31.97 -25.74
N VAL A 469 11.97 -31.91 -25.71
CA VAL A 469 11.16 -31.72 -24.51
C VAL A 469 10.22 -32.92 -24.35
N MET A 470 10.15 -33.50 -23.15
CA MET A 470 9.31 -34.66 -22.85
C MET A 470 8.55 -34.51 -21.52
N PHE A 471 7.38 -35.14 -21.43
CA PHE A 471 6.74 -35.45 -20.16
C PHE A 471 7.39 -36.69 -19.55
N ALA A 472 7.76 -36.63 -18.27
CA ALA A 472 8.48 -37.71 -17.60
C ALA A 472 7.78 -38.19 -16.33
N GLY A 473 7.68 -39.51 -16.18
CA GLY A 473 7.44 -40.19 -14.91
C GLY A 473 8.76 -40.43 -14.16
N TYR A 474 8.69 -40.48 -12.83
CA TYR A 474 9.84 -40.69 -11.94
C TYR A 474 9.55 -41.80 -10.93
N ASN A 475 10.62 -42.43 -10.40
CA ASN A 475 10.53 -43.51 -9.41
C ASN A 475 9.73 -44.74 -9.89
N GLY A 476 9.96 -45.15 -11.14
CA GLY A 476 9.29 -46.31 -11.74
C GLY A 476 7.84 -46.05 -12.16
N SER A 477 7.38 -44.80 -12.16
CA SER A 477 6.04 -44.46 -12.63
C SER A 477 5.93 -44.48 -14.15
N ASP A 478 4.74 -44.86 -14.62
CA ASP A 478 4.33 -44.75 -16.02
C ASP A 478 4.03 -43.29 -16.39
N VAL A 479 4.12 -42.97 -17.68
CA VAL A 479 3.55 -41.73 -18.22
C VAL A 479 2.12 -42.01 -18.64
N ARG A 480 1.13 -41.45 -17.92
CA ARG A 480 -0.30 -41.70 -18.16
C ARG A 480 -0.96 -40.56 -18.91
N LEU A 481 -1.79 -40.91 -19.90
CA LEU A 481 -2.63 -40.01 -20.68
C LEU A 481 -4.09 -40.22 -20.27
N GLY A 482 -4.77 -39.15 -19.89
CA GLY A 482 -6.14 -39.23 -19.36
C GLY A 482 -6.82 -37.87 -19.28
N VAL A 483 -8.06 -37.87 -18.84
CA VAL A 483 -8.87 -36.65 -18.65
C VAL A 483 -9.18 -36.54 -17.15
N ALA A 484 -9.05 -35.34 -16.59
CA ALA A 484 -9.46 -35.07 -15.22
C ALA A 484 -10.96 -34.74 -15.18
N SER A 485 -11.67 -35.21 -14.15
CA SER A 485 -13.02 -34.73 -13.83
C SER A 485 -12.96 -33.61 -12.79
N ASP A 486 -13.98 -32.74 -12.77
CA ASP A 486 -14.10 -31.63 -11.81
C ASP A 486 -14.10 -32.10 -10.33
N SER A 487 -14.35 -33.39 -10.09
CA SER A 487 -14.24 -34.05 -8.79
C SER A 487 -12.79 -34.33 -8.35
N GLY A 488 -11.78 -33.85 -9.07
CA GLY A 488 -10.37 -33.95 -8.70
C GLY A 488 -9.77 -35.36 -8.84
N THR A 489 -10.50 -36.29 -9.45
CA THR A 489 -9.99 -37.65 -9.69
C THR A 489 -9.48 -37.74 -11.13
N ALA A 490 -8.17 -37.92 -11.29
CA ALA A 490 -7.56 -38.14 -12.60
C ALA A 490 -7.58 -39.65 -12.94
N PHE A 491 -8.17 -40.00 -14.08
CA PHE A 491 -8.16 -41.38 -14.59
C PHE A 491 -7.25 -41.44 -15.82
N GLY A 492 -6.13 -42.15 -15.70
CA GLY A 492 -5.36 -42.52 -16.88
C GLY A 492 -6.17 -43.50 -17.74
N ARG A 493 -6.15 -43.30 -19.06
CA ARG A 493 -6.78 -44.19 -20.04
C ARG A 493 -5.72 -44.99 -20.81
N TRP A 494 -4.66 -44.31 -21.21
CA TRP A 494 -3.50 -44.91 -21.90
C TRP A 494 -2.24 -44.61 -21.11
N ALA A 495 -1.22 -45.44 -21.26
CA ALA A 495 0.06 -45.22 -20.61
C ALA A 495 1.23 -45.66 -21.50
N VAL A 496 2.39 -45.01 -21.30
CA VAL A 496 3.69 -45.59 -21.64
C VAL A 496 4.21 -46.25 -20.36
N ILE A 497 4.29 -47.58 -20.37
CA ILE A 497 4.66 -48.37 -19.20
C ILE A 497 6.16 -48.31 -19.00
N ASN A 498 6.59 -47.96 -17.79
CA ASN A 498 8.00 -47.76 -17.49
C ASN A 498 8.83 -49.04 -17.73
N SER A 499 8.34 -50.18 -17.26
CA SER A 499 9.07 -51.45 -17.27
C SER A 499 9.23 -52.09 -18.65
N THR A 500 8.33 -51.78 -19.59
CA THR A 500 8.29 -52.43 -20.92
C THR A 500 8.47 -51.44 -22.06
N GLY A 501 8.26 -50.15 -21.83
CA GLY A 501 8.12 -49.14 -22.89
C GLY A 501 6.85 -49.29 -23.72
N ALA A 502 5.93 -50.18 -23.33
CA ALA A 502 4.69 -50.43 -24.07
C ALA A 502 3.75 -49.23 -24.00
N PHE A 503 3.13 -48.91 -25.14
CA PHE A 503 2.00 -48.01 -25.19
C PHE A 503 0.71 -48.84 -25.16
N GLU A 504 0.02 -48.84 -24.02
CA GLU A 504 -1.10 -49.75 -23.77
C GLU A 504 -2.26 -49.06 -23.03
N PRO A 505 -3.49 -49.58 -23.17
CA PRO A 505 -4.60 -49.11 -22.36
C PRO A 505 -4.42 -49.52 -20.90
N ILE A 506 -4.86 -48.69 -19.96
CA ILE A 506 -4.77 -48.99 -18.53
C ILE A 506 -5.79 -50.08 -18.12
N LEU A 507 -6.86 -50.23 -18.88
CA LEU A 507 -7.89 -51.24 -18.68
C LEU A 507 -8.00 -52.12 -19.91
N ASP A 508 -8.04 -53.43 -19.66
CA ASP A 508 -8.15 -54.46 -20.69
C ASP A 508 -9.50 -54.37 -21.42
N ASP A 509 -9.48 -54.60 -22.73
CA ASP A 509 -10.64 -54.60 -23.65
C ASP A 509 -11.62 -53.40 -23.55
N LEU A 510 -11.15 -52.24 -23.07
CA LEU A 510 -12.05 -51.08 -22.84
C LEU A 510 -11.90 -49.94 -23.85
N TYR A 511 -10.69 -49.71 -24.38
CA TYR A 511 -10.39 -48.51 -25.16
C TYR A 511 -10.03 -48.82 -26.62
N ASN A 512 -10.70 -48.13 -27.54
CA ASN A 512 -10.42 -48.21 -28.98
C ASN A 512 -9.24 -47.33 -29.39
N ILE A 513 -8.60 -47.71 -30.51
CA ILE A 513 -7.65 -46.86 -31.25
C ILE A 513 -8.38 -46.25 -32.44
N GLY A 514 -8.93 -45.05 -32.25
CA GLY A 514 -9.78 -44.36 -33.23
C GLY A 514 -11.27 -44.75 -33.15
N SER A 515 -12.07 -44.23 -34.08
CA SER A 515 -13.51 -44.49 -34.18
C SER A 515 -14.00 -44.45 -35.64
N GLY A 516 -15.27 -44.81 -35.88
CA GLY A 516 -15.85 -44.79 -37.23
C GLY A 516 -15.79 -43.42 -37.94
N SER A 517 -15.90 -42.32 -37.18
CA SER A 517 -15.78 -40.95 -37.69
C SER A 517 -14.33 -40.45 -37.70
N VAL A 518 -13.46 -40.91 -36.78
CA VAL A 518 -12.09 -40.45 -36.58
C VAL A 518 -11.10 -41.63 -36.64
N ARG A 519 -10.76 -42.06 -37.86
CA ARG A 519 -9.98 -43.27 -38.11
C ARG A 519 -8.48 -42.99 -38.11
N VAL A 520 -7.71 -43.94 -37.56
CA VAL A 520 -6.26 -43.97 -37.78
C VAL A 520 -5.98 -44.30 -39.24
N LYS A 521 -5.15 -43.49 -39.90
CA LYS A 521 -4.90 -43.59 -41.35
C LYS A 521 -4.21 -44.90 -41.74
N GLN A 522 -3.20 -45.31 -40.96
CA GLN A 522 -2.41 -46.51 -41.19
C GLN A 522 -1.59 -46.85 -39.94
N VAL A 523 -1.25 -48.13 -39.77
CA VAL A 523 -0.36 -48.63 -38.70
C VAL A 523 0.85 -49.29 -39.34
N TYR A 524 2.05 -48.86 -38.96
CA TYR A 524 3.30 -49.51 -39.36
C TYR A 524 3.79 -50.38 -38.20
N ALA A 525 3.87 -51.69 -38.42
CA ALA A 525 4.33 -52.66 -37.44
C ALA A 525 5.29 -53.67 -38.09
N ALA A 526 6.24 -54.18 -37.32
CA ALA A 526 7.19 -55.20 -37.80
C ALA A 526 6.55 -56.60 -37.87
N ALA A 527 5.58 -56.89 -37.01
CA ALA A 527 4.79 -58.12 -36.99
C ALA A 527 3.30 -57.79 -37.11
N GLY A 528 2.49 -58.76 -37.53
CA GLY A 528 1.04 -58.62 -37.61
C GLY A 528 0.38 -58.48 -36.23
N THR A 529 -0.85 -57.96 -36.22
CA THR A 529 -1.64 -57.80 -34.99
C THR A 529 -1.97 -59.16 -34.36
N ILE A 530 -1.88 -59.24 -33.03
CA ILE A 530 -2.31 -60.41 -32.26
C ILE A 530 -3.75 -60.17 -31.82
N ASN A 531 -4.66 -61.10 -32.15
CA ASN A 531 -6.03 -61.14 -31.65
C ASN A 531 -6.19 -62.37 -30.76
N THR A 532 -6.71 -62.20 -29.54
CA THR A 532 -6.95 -63.31 -28.62
C THR A 532 -7.94 -64.30 -29.23
N SER A 533 -7.54 -65.58 -29.29
CA SER A 533 -8.38 -66.67 -29.81
C SER A 533 -8.35 -67.89 -28.89
N ASP A 534 -8.41 -67.63 -27.57
CA ASP A 534 -8.50 -68.65 -26.54
C ASP A 534 -9.89 -69.32 -26.57
N GLU A 535 -9.94 -70.65 -26.46
CA GLU A 535 -11.19 -71.41 -26.42
C GLU A 535 -12.01 -71.09 -25.15
N ASN A 536 -11.34 -70.77 -24.04
CA ASN A 536 -11.98 -70.47 -22.76
C ASN A 536 -12.77 -69.15 -22.77
N GLU A 537 -12.50 -68.28 -23.74
CA GLU A 537 -13.19 -67.00 -23.94
C GLU A 537 -14.30 -67.08 -24.99
N LYS A 538 -14.59 -68.28 -25.51
CA LYS A 538 -15.55 -68.51 -26.58
C LYS A 538 -16.60 -69.53 -26.18
N GLN A 539 -17.80 -69.39 -26.74
CA GLN A 539 -18.91 -70.32 -26.54
C GLN A 539 -19.58 -70.62 -27.88
N LYS A 540 -20.36 -71.72 -27.92
CA LYS A 540 -21.08 -72.15 -29.14
C LYS A 540 -20.15 -72.33 -30.34
N ILE A 541 -19.03 -73.00 -30.13
CA ILE A 541 -18.03 -73.29 -31.16
C ILE A 541 -18.57 -74.40 -32.07
N THR A 542 -19.02 -74.04 -33.27
CA THR A 542 -19.60 -74.95 -34.27
C THR A 542 -18.93 -74.79 -35.63
N PRO A 543 -19.10 -75.75 -36.56
CA PRO A 543 -18.75 -75.54 -37.97
C PRO A 543 -19.47 -74.31 -38.56
N ILE A 544 -18.90 -73.72 -39.61
CA ILE A 544 -19.53 -72.62 -40.36
C ILE A 544 -20.74 -73.17 -41.14
N ASP A 545 -21.88 -72.49 -41.02
CA ASP A 545 -23.12 -72.90 -41.66
C ASP A 545 -23.04 -72.88 -43.20
N ASP A 546 -23.66 -73.86 -43.85
CA ASP A 546 -23.70 -73.96 -45.31
C ASP A 546 -24.34 -72.72 -45.96
N ALA A 547 -25.31 -72.09 -45.31
CA ALA A 547 -25.92 -70.85 -45.80
C ALA A 547 -24.92 -69.69 -45.82
N ALA A 548 -24.05 -69.58 -44.82
CA ALA A 548 -23.00 -68.56 -44.78
C ALA A 548 -21.94 -68.82 -45.87
N LEU A 549 -21.62 -70.09 -46.14
CA LEU A 549 -20.73 -70.46 -47.24
C LEU A 549 -21.34 -70.14 -48.62
N ARG A 550 -22.63 -70.42 -48.84
CA ARG A 550 -23.34 -70.02 -50.07
C ARG A 550 -23.42 -68.51 -50.23
N ALA A 551 -23.65 -67.79 -49.13
CA ALA A 551 -23.66 -66.33 -49.14
C ALA A 551 -22.28 -65.80 -49.54
N TRP A 552 -21.22 -66.33 -48.93
CA TRP A 552 -19.85 -65.93 -49.23
C TRP A 552 -19.43 -66.26 -50.66
N ALA A 553 -19.93 -67.36 -51.24
CA ALA A 553 -19.68 -67.72 -52.64
C ALA A 553 -20.12 -66.62 -53.64
N ASN A 554 -21.07 -65.77 -53.26
CA ASN A 554 -21.53 -64.63 -54.05
C ASN A 554 -20.73 -63.33 -53.81
N VAL A 555 -19.78 -63.33 -52.88
CA VAL A 555 -18.92 -62.17 -52.59
C VAL A 555 -17.72 -62.16 -53.54
N GLN A 556 -17.50 -61.03 -54.22
CA GLN A 556 -16.38 -60.88 -55.16
C GLN A 556 -15.24 -60.06 -54.55
N PHE A 557 -14.03 -60.63 -54.59
CA PHE A 557 -12.80 -59.87 -54.43
C PHE A 557 -12.57 -59.00 -55.68
N CYS A 558 -12.30 -57.72 -55.45
CA CYS A 558 -12.20 -56.71 -56.49
C CYS A 558 -11.01 -55.77 -56.22
N GLN A 559 -10.65 -55.00 -57.24
CA GLN A 559 -9.73 -53.87 -57.09
C GLN A 559 -10.48 -52.55 -57.17
N PHE A 560 -10.08 -51.57 -56.37
CA PHE A 560 -10.69 -50.24 -56.32
C PHE A 560 -9.66 -49.15 -56.01
N LYS A 561 -9.98 -47.90 -56.32
CA LYS A 561 -9.26 -46.71 -55.83
C LYS A 561 -10.19 -45.93 -54.91
N PHE A 562 -9.68 -45.40 -53.81
CA PHE A 562 -10.48 -44.54 -52.93
C PHE A 562 -10.77 -43.20 -53.62
N ASN A 563 -12.02 -42.74 -53.59
CA ASN A 563 -12.43 -41.47 -54.21
C ASN A 563 -11.57 -40.29 -53.74
N ASN A 564 -11.29 -40.19 -52.43
CA ASN A 564 -10.43 -39.13 -51.91
C ASN A 564 -9.00 -39.20 -52.46
N ALA A 565 -8.46 -40.41 -52.64
CA ALA A 565 -7.14 -40.58 -53.23
C ALA A 565 -7.11 -40.21 -54.72
N VAL A 566 -8.19 -40.49 -55.47
CA VAL A 566 -8.33 -40.07 -56.87
C VAL A 566 -8.46 -38.55 -56.96
N ALA A 567 -9.25 -37.94 -56.09
CA ALA A 567 -9.38 -36.48 -56.02
C ALA A 567 -8.05 -35.78 -55.69
N GLU A 568 -7.26 -36.34 -54.77
CA GLU A 568 -5.98 -35.77 -54.34
C GLU A 568 -4.83 -36.04 -55.32
N LYS A 569 -4.76 -37.26 -55.89
CA LYS A 569 -3.57 -37.76 -56.60
C LYS A 569 -3.81 -38.03 -58.09
N GLY A 570 -5.03 -37.84 -58.58
CA GLY A 570 -5.39 -38.09 -59.98
C GLY A 570 -5.05 -39.51 -60.44
N SER A 571 -4.27 -39.61 -61.52
CA SER A 571 -3.80 -40.89 -62.09
C SER A 571 -2.95 -41.70 -61.11
N ASP A 572 -2.24 -41.03 -60.19
CA ASP A 572 -1.26 -41.64 -59.29
C ASP A 572 -1.91 -42.29 -58.06
N ALA A 573 -3.23 -42.19 -57.92
CA ALA A 573 -3.99 -42.96 -56.95
C ALA A 573 -3.75 -44.46 -57.15
N ARG A 574 -3.44 -45.17 -56.07
CA ARG A 574 -3.07 -46.59 -56.12
C ARG A 574 -4.31 -47.48 -56.18
N TRP A 575 -4.15 -48.63 -56.82
CA TRP A 575 -5.13 -49.72 -56.73
C TRP A 575 -5.01 -50.43 -55.39
N HIS A 576 -6.15 -50.67 -54.77
CA HIS A 576 -6.31 -51.46 -53.55
C HIS A 576 -7.14 -52.71 -53.89
N PHE A 577 -6.95 -53.79 -53.12
CA PHE A 577 -7.67 -55.05 -53.31
C PHE A 577 -8.50 -55.37 -52.09
N GLY A 578 -9.67 -55.96 -52.30
CA GLY A 578 -10.54 -56.41 -51.22
C GLY A 578 -11.99 -56.59 -51.66
N VAL A 579 -12.92 -56.45 -50.72
CA VAL A 579 -14.37 -56.61 -50.93
C VAL A 579 -15.10 -55.29 -50.68
N ILE A 580 -16.29 -55.15 -51.27
CA ILE A 580 -17.16 -53.99 -51.04
C ILE A 580 -18.20 -54.36 -49.99
N ALA A 581 -18.21 -53.65 -48.86
CA ALA A 581 -19.03 -53.97 -47.69
C ALA A 581 -20.53 -54.09 -48.02
N GLN A 582 -21.09 -53.19 -48.84
CA GLN A 582 -22.48 -53.25 -49.29
C GLN A 582 -22.79 -54.52 -50.10
N ARG A 583 -21.82 -55.04 -50.86
CA ARG A 583 -21.99 -56.28 -51.64
C ARG A 583 -21.94 -57.51 -50.75
N VAL A 584 -21.12 -57.49 -49.69
CA VAL A 584 -21.15 -58.53 -48.64
C VAL A 584 -22.53 -58.59 -48.00
N GLN A 585 -23.08 -57.43 -47.60
CA GLN A 585 -24.42 -57.35 -47.03
C GLN A 585 -25.49 -57.92 -47.98
N ALA A 586 -25.46 -57.52 -49.26
CA ALA A 586 -26.40 -58.01 -50.25
C ALA A 586 -26.30 -59.54 -50.46
N ALA A 587 -25.09 -60.09 -50.45
CA ALA A 587 -24.86 -61.52 -50.64
C ALA A 587 -25.43 -62.39 -49.51
N PHE A 588 -25.30 -61.93 -48.25
CA PHE A 588 -25.90 -62.61 -47.09
C PHE A 588 -27.43 -62.52 -47.10
N ASN A 589 -27.97 -61.34 -47.42
CA ASN A 589 -29.42 -61.15 -47.52
C ASN A 589 -30.08 -62.07 -48.57
N LEU A 590 -29.38 -62.37 -49.67
CA LEU A 590 -29.88 -63.28 -50.71
C LEU A 590 -30.06 -64.73 -50.22
N GLU A 591 -29.26 -65.16 -49.25
CA GLU A 591 -29.36 -66.46 -48.60
C GLU A 591 -30.24 -66.43 -47.34
N GLY A 592 -30.93 -65.31 -47.09
CA GLY A 592 -31.79 -65.12 -45.91
C GLY A 592 -31.05 -64.91 -44.60
N LEU A 593 -29.77 -64.51 -44.66
CA LEU A 593 -28.94 -64.21 -43.49
C LEU A 593 -28.79 -62.69 -43.29
N ASP A 594 -28.77 -62.23 -42.05
CA ASP A 594 -28.33 -60.86 -41.74
C ASP A 594 -26.80 -60.84 -41.61
N ALA A 595 -26.12 -60.05 -42.44
CA ALA A 595 -24.68 -59.90 -42.37
C ALA A 595 -24.18 -59.28 -41.05
N PHE A 596 -25.01 -58.51 -40.34
CA PHE A 596 -24.64 -57.89 -39.06
C PHE A 596 -24.74 -58.83 -37.87
N ASP A 597 -25.31 -60.03 -38.03
CA ASP A 597 -25.21 -61.10 -37.03
C ASP A 597 -23.79 -61.69 -36.96
N TYR A 598 -22.94 -61.36 -37.94
CA TYR A 598 -21.55 -61.80 -38.04
C TYR A 598 -20.61 -60.62 -37.73
N GLY A 599 -19.56 -60.87 -36.94
CA GLY A 599 -18.51 -59.89 -36.64
C GLY A 599 -17.79 -59.33 -37.87
N LEU A 600 -17.92 -60.01 -39.00
CA LEU A 600 -17.39 -59.69 -40.32
C LEU A 600 -17.76 -58.28 -40.83
N LEU A 601 -19.05 -57.88 -40.75
CA LEU A 601 -19.56 -56.62 -41.30
C LEU A 601 -19.87 -55.64 -40.17
N CYS A 602 -19.29 -54.45 -40.22
CA CYS A 602 -19.48 -53.43 -39.19
C CYS A 602 -20.18 -52.19 -39.76
N LEU A 603 -21.13 -51.62 -39.00
CA LEU A 603 -21.76 -50.34 -39.28
C LEU A 603 -21.47 -49.37 -38.13
N ASP A 604 -20.75 -48.29 -38.42
CA ASP A 604 -20.58 -47.17 -37.50
C ASP A 604 -21.46 -46.00 -37.95
N VAL A 605 -22.22 -45.43 -37.01
CA VAL A 605 -23.05 -44.22 -37.22
C VAL A 605 -22.61 -43.15 -36.23
N TRP A 606 -22.53 -41.90 -36.67
CA TRP A 606 -22.22 -40.76 -35.81
C TRP A 606 -23.09 -39.56 -36.13
N ASP A 607 -23.36 -38.78 -35.09
CA ASP A 607 -24.15 -37.56 -35.17
C ASP A 607 -23.36 -36.39 -35.77
N GLU A 608 -24.12 -35.38 -36.18
CA GLU A 608 -23.56 -34.09 -36.57
C GLU A 608 -22.83 -33.45 -35.39
N GLN A 609 -21.66 -32.88 -35.68
CA GLN A 609 -20.85 -32.13 -34.74
C GLN A 609 -20.72 -30.70 -35.27
N PRO A 610 -21.23 -29.68 -34.55
CA PRO A 610 -21.17 -28.28 -35.00
C PRO A 610 -19.74 -27.74 -34.92
N GLU A 611 -19.47 -26.67 -35.68
CA GLU A 611 -18.22 -25.91 -35.53
C GLU A 611 -18.26 -25.10 -34.22
N ILE A 612 -17.13 -25.08 -33.49
CA ILE A 612 -16.96 -24.23 -32.32
C ILE A 612 -15.76 -23.31 -32.56
N ILE A 613 -16.01 -22.00 -32.45
CA ILE A 613 -15.00 -20.95 -32.53
C ILE A 613 -14.85 -20.33 -31.16
N GLU A 614 -13.63 -20.33 -30.63
CA GLU A 614 -13.26 -19.67 -29.38
C GLU A 614 -12.07 -18.74 -29.67
N ASP A 615 -12.16 -17.48 -29.23
CA ASP A 615 -11.13 -16.44 -29.45
C ASP A 615 -10.68 -16.24 -30.92
N GLY A 616 -11.57 -16.53 -31.87
CA GLY A 616 -11.31 -16.38 -33.31
C GLY A 616 -10.63 -17.58 -33.97
N GLU A 617 -10.39 -18.66 -33.23
CA GLU A 617 -9.87 -19.93 -33.76
C GLU A 617 -10.94 -21.04 -33.74
N VAL A 618 -10.95 -21.85 -34.79
CA VAL A 618 -11.82 -23.04 -34.86
C VAL A 618 -11.21 -24.12 -33.98
N ILE A 619 -11.79 -24.33 -32.80
CA ILE A 619 -11.35 -25.37 -31.85
C ILE A 619 -12.06 -26.71 -32.07
N GLN A 620 -13.17 -26.69 -32.82
CA GLN A 620 -13.88 -27.87 -33.27
C GLN A 620 -14.38 -27.64 -34.69
N GLU A 621 -13.90 -28.42 -35.66
CA GLU A 621 -14.39 -28.35 -37.03
C GLU A 621 -15.80 -28.93 -37.14
N TYR A 622 -16.60 -28.35 -38.04
CA TYR A 622 -17.88 -28.92 -38.43
C TYR A 622 -17.71 -30.33 -39.02
N ARG A 623 -18.54 -31.27 -38.58
CA ARG A 623 -18.66 -32.60 -39.18
C ARG A 623 -20.13 -32.97 -39.31
N ALA A 624 -20.58 -33.22 -40.54
CA ALA A 624 -21.93 -33.73 -40.79
C ALA A 624 -22.15 -35.12 -40.17
N ALA A 625 -23.41 -35.39 -39.79
CA ALA A 625 -23.84 -36.74 -39.43
C ALA A 625 -23.55 -37.73 -40.58
N GLY A 626 -23.24 -38.97 -40.24
CA GLY A 626 -22.91 -39.95 -41.26
C GLY A 626 -22.80 -41.37 -40.74
N SER A 627 -22.60 -42.29 -41.69
CA SER A 627 -22.35 -43.69 -41.40
C SER A 627 -21.29 -44.26 -42.34
N ARG A 628 -20.64 -45.34 -41.91
CA ARG A 628 -19.67 -46.10 -42.71
C ARG A 628 -19.86 -47.58 -42.46
N LEU A 629 -19.76 -48.33 -43.55
CA LEU A 629 -19.61 -49.78 -43.50
C LEU A 629 -18.13 -50.16 -43.56
N GLY A 630 -17.73 -51.08 -42.69
CA GLY A 630 -16.41 -51.69 -42.64
C GLY A 630 -16.48 -53.21 -42.75
N VAL A 631 -15.38 -53.82 -43.16
CA VAL A 631 -15.22 -55.29 -43.18
C VAL A 631 -13.98 -55.63 -42.37
N ARG A 632 -14.10 -56.61 -41.46
CA ARG A 632 -12.97 -57.21 -40.76
C ARG A 632 -12.29 -58.21 -41.70
N TYR A 633 -11.19 -57.80 -42.32
CA TYR A 633 -10.54 -58.59 -43.36
C TYR A 633 -9.99 -59.93 -42.86
N ASP A 634 -9.56 -60.03 -41.61
CA ASP A 634 -9.11 -61.31 -41.03
C ASP A 634 -10.24 -62.34 -40.96
N GLU A 635 -11.45 -61.93 -40.53
CA GLU A 635 -12.64 -62.80 -40.53
C GLU A 635 -13.09 -63.13 -41.96
N ALA A 636 -13.03 -62.15 -42.88
CA ALA A 636 -13.36 -62.36 -44.29
C ALA A 636 -12.46 -63.43 -44.94
N LEU A 637 -11.16 -63.36 -44.67
CA LEU A 637 -10.18 -64.32 -45.19
C LEU A 637 -10.35 -65.70 -44.53
N ALA A 638 -10.69 -65.77 -43.24
CA ALA A 638 -11.02 -67.03 -42.58
C ALA A 638 -12.24 -67.71 -43.21
N LEU A 639 -13.29 -66.93 -43.52
CA LEU A 639 -14.49 -67.43 -44.20
C LEU A 639 -14.20 -67.85 -45.64
N GLU A 640 -13.39 -67.08 -46.38
CA GLU A 640 -12.91 -67.46 -47.71
C GLU A 640 -12.14 -68.80 -47.67
N CYS A 641 -11.22 -68.97 -46.72
CA CYS A 641 -10.51 -70.23 -46.55
C CYS A 641 -11.45 -71.41 -46.25
N ALA A 642 -12.50 -71.20 -45.43
CA ALA A 642 -13.49 -72.22 -45.14
C ALA A 642 -14.31 -72.60 -46.39
N TYR A 643 -14.75 -71.59 -47.16
CA TYR A 643 -15.43 -71.78 -48.44
C TYR A 643 -14.58 -72.55 -49.45
N LEU A 644 -13.31 -72.14 -49.62
CA LEU A 644 -12.38 -72.83 -50.52
C LEU A 644 -12.13 -74.28 -50.09
N ARG A 645 -11.98 -74.54 -48.77
CA ARG A 645 -11.86 -75.91 -48.23
C ARG A 645 -13.12 -76.74 -48.51
N ASN A 646 -14.31 -76.17 -48.36
CA ASN A 646 -15.56 -76.85 -48.67
C ASN A 646 -15.62 -77.26 -50.15
N ARG A 647 -15.27 -76.36 -51.07
CA ARG A 647 -15.22 -76.66 -52.51
C ARG A 647 -14.19 -77.71 -52.89
N LEU A 648 -13.00 -77.66 -52.29
CA LEU A 648 -11.96 -78.67 -52.48
C LEU A 648 -12.43 -80.05 -52.02
N ASN A 649 -13.10 -80.12 -50.87
CA ASN A 649 -13.64 -81.39 -50.35
C ASN A 649 -14.79 -81.95 -51.21
N ASN A 650 -15.52 -81.08 -51.90
CA ASN A 650 -16.64 -81.46 -52.78
C ASN A 650 -16.22 -81.70 -54.24
N GLY A 651 -14.93 -81.57 -54.58
CA GLY A 651 -14.42 -81.80 -55.94
C GLY A 651 -14.80 -80.71 -56.96
N GLU A 652 -15.13 -79.51 -56.48
CA GLU A 652 -15.57 -78.38 -57.31
C GLU A 652 -14.43 -77.43 -57.73
N LEU A 653 -13.18 -77.77 -57.37
CA LEU A 653 -11.96 -77.01 -57.64
C LEU A 653 -10.81 -77.91 -58.10
#